data_AF-A0A0A6UIZ6-F1
#
_entry.id   AF-A0A0A6UIZ6-F1
#
_cell.length_a   1.000
_cell.length_b   1.000
_cell.length_c   1.000
_cell.angle_alpha   90.00
_cell.angle_beta   90.00
_cell.angle_gamma   90.00
#
_symmetry.space_group_name_H-M   'P 1'
#
loop_
_entity.id
_entity.type
_entity.pdbx_description
1 polymer ?
#
loop_
_entity_poly.entity_id
_entity_poly.type
_entity_poly.pdbx_seq_one_letter_code
_entity_poly.pdbx_strand_id
1 'polypeptide(L)'
;MRHGPRNLIRRAERAKDSHDQLEHVTQETLRLESLLLDYEMARDDERTVINMQAGLYGVAIALIALMAGALTQECGFGMRNGEDCTDVPDPILAALPILPLGLIAFIQSIGSVSTIRSYYLRGLEVEIGRYADKPMSALGDLRPVSYIGLTTEYISLRRGGLANRLLFNVILAAIMVVFGGMAIYIGMAIAPPYQVAMAVVYGTVVVILLSQTVEAVFHGPRLFTSVAQRFVRGPGYGGMPRAHAGSGAAGVAESPTKRPRSLASYLVLPRPEDLIKWTIAPLTYLAYAAAAGDWTQWRRFLLAWIILEYLIYMARYQWNDVRGVVDDWNHSEARARARLPVPRDSAESRQNILVSLLVGGIRLIGAMLLAAIAGFPGQAAVMIGAVFGVAVIYELLRSRTRGGLTVSTVAIWLLVGAGYAIRGAVGIAGSGVSPLSRPGLAGMGFLLAFGIMFVLLTWVLDASSYGRVEADGTWSFRPDLRRKPHLAELLRFVPVRNPRYDTAAPSNDAARDPGYGGARRLLLDNPRRPRPQAPWNLAQLAAAASAAVLGVELTDPAGRSPVIHLAAVSSCVVFALILQQIRIGWVSAVTVIAGAVPLVALSVSTGLFPAVLGAVPWLVAGFTYVSFRGSSYQDLKAFGPAVVEKARSLPALLLRGIVGTATWERVLDAERADNAGKL
;
A
#
# COMPACT_ATOMS: atom_id res chain seq x y z
N MET A 1 -8.77 4.00 48.88
CA MET A 1 -8.78 2.64 48.28
C MET A 1 -8.72 1.53 49.35
N ARG A 2 -9.74 1.39 50.23
CA ARG A 2 -9.78 0.30 51.25
C ARG A 2 -11.14 -0.43 51.33
N HIS A 3 -12.03 -0.25 50.35
CA HIS A 3 -13.40 -0.80 50.40
C HIS A 3 -13.79 -1.77 49.28
N GLY A 4 -12.92 -2.02 48.29
CA GLY A 4 -13.10 -3.10 47.31
C GLY A 4 -12.98 -4.53 47.89
N PRO A 5 -12.01 -4.83 48.78
CA PRO A 5 -11.82 -6.20 49.27
C PRO A 5 -12.98 -6.71 50.15
N ARG A 6 -13.73 -5.83 50.80
CA ARG A 6 -14.74 -6.22 51.80
C ARG A 6 -15.96 -6.93 51.22
N ASN A 7 -16.32 -6.66 49.96
CA ASN A 7 -17.45 -7.34 49.31
C ASN A 7 -17.07 -8.73 48.79
N LEU A 8 -15.83 -8.90 48.29
CA LEU A 8 -15.30 -10.21 47.89
C LEU A 8 -15.02 -11.08 49.12
N ILE A 9 -14.48 -10.51 50.21
CA ILE A 9 -14.29 -11.21 51.49
C ILE A 9 -15.65 -11.61 52.10
N ARG A 10 -16.68 -10.75 52.08
CA ARG A 10 -18.04 -11.13 52.51
C ARG A 10 -18.70 -12.19 51.63
N ARG A 11 -18.41 -12.21 50.32
CA ARG A 11 -18.88 -13.28 49.41
C ARG A 11 -18.13 -14.58 49.66
N ALA A 12 -16.82 -14.54 49.91
CA ALA A 12 -16.02 -15.69 50.30
C ALA A 12 -16.42 -16.26 51.68
N GLU A 13 -16.78 -15.40 52.64
CA GLU A 13 -17.31 -15.79 53.95
C GLU A 13 -18.70 -16.46 53.84
N ARG A 14 -19.51 -16.09 52.84
CA ARG A 14 -20.81 -16.74 52.54
C ARG A 14 -20.70 -17.98 51.64
N ALA A 15 -19.65 -18.07 50.83
CA ALA A 15 -19.36 -19.20 49.94
C ALA A 15 -18.70 -20.38 50.67
N LYS A 16 -18.39 -20.25 51.97
CA LYS A 16 -17.76 -21.28 52.80
C LYS A 16 -18.50 -22.62 52.82
N ASP A 17 -19.79 -22.63 52.47
CA ASP A 17 -20.64 -23.84 52.47
C ASP A 17 -20.69 -24.57 51.12
N SER A 18 -20.03 -24.08 50.05
CA SER A 18 -19.92 -24.81 48.78
C SER A 18 -18.58 -24.59 48.07
N HIS A 19 -17.85 -25.68 47.81
CA HIS A 19 -16.51 -25.67 47.21
C HIS A 19 -16.46 -24.93 45.86
N ASP A 20 -17.51 -25.08 45.03
CA ASP A 20 -17.60 -24.45 43.70
C ASP A 20 -17.73 -22.91 43.78
N GLN A 21 -18.43 -22.37 44.79
CA GLN A 21 -18.56 -20.92 44.95
C GLN A 21 -17.26 -20.27 45.43
N LEU A 22 -16.49 -20.97 46.28
CA LEU A 22 -15.19 -20.49 46.75
C LEU A 22 -14.17 -20.47 45.60
N GLU A 23 -14.18 -21.48 44.73
CA GLU A 23 -13.33 -21.54 43.54
C GLU A 23 -13.66 -20.39 42.56
N HIS A 24 -14.94 -20.13 42.30
CA HIS A 24 -15.38 -19.02 41.44
C HIS A 24 -14.94 -17.65 41.98
N VAL A 25 -15.12 -17.39 43.27
CA VAL A 25 -14.69 -16.13 43.91
C VAL A 25 -13.16 -15.96 43.85
N THR A 26 -12.41 -17.05 43.99
CA THR A 26 -10.94 -17.05 43.89
C THR A 26 -10.49 -16.75 42.46
N GLN A 27 -11.11 -17.37 41.46
CA GLN A 27 -10.83 -17.10 40.04
C GLN A 27 -11.16 -15.65 39.64
N GLU A 28 -12.29 -15.10 40.10
CA GLU A 28 -12.65 -13.70 39.85
C GLU A 28 -11.67 -12.72 40.51
N THR A 29 -11.18 -13.03 41.71
CA THR A 29 -10.21 -12.20 42.43
C THR A 29 -8.86 -12.19 41.71
N LEU A 30 -8.36 -13.37 41.33
CA LEU A 30 -7.11 -13.50 40.54
C LEU A 30 -7.22 -12.80 39.18
N ARG A 31 -8.38 -12.89 38.52
CA ARG A 31 -8.65 -12.18 37.27
C ARG A 31 -8.61 -10.66 37.49
N LEU A 32 -9.28 -10.14 38.52
CA LEU A 32 -9.26 -8.71 38.84
C LEU A 32 -7.84 -8.22 39.16
N GLU A 33 -7.07 -8.96 39.96
CA GLU A 33 -5.67 -8.62 40.28
C GLU A 33 -4.80 -8.60 39.02
N SER A 34 -4.94 -9.58 38.13
CA SER A 34 -4.21 -9.61 36.86
C SER A 34 -4.54 -8.41 35.96
N LEU A 35 -5.81 -8.00 35.90
CA LEU A 35 -6.26 -6.85 35.12
C LEU A 35 -5.78 -5.52 35.72
N LEU A 36 -5.77 -5.41 37.05
CA LEU A 36 -5.26 -4.22 37.74
C LEU A 36 -3.76 -4.06 37.56
N LEU A 37 -3.00 -5.16 37.64
CA LEU A 37 -1.55 -5.15 37.41
C LEU A 37 -1.23 -4.74 35.97
N ASP A 38 -1.92 -5.32 34.98
CA ASP A 38 -1.72 -4.96 33.57
C ASP A 38 -2.11 -3.49 33.28
N TYR A 39 -3.19 -3.01 33.90
CA TYR A 39 -3.61 -1.62 33.81
C TYR A 39 -2.59 -0.65 34.44
N GLU A 40 -2.01 -1.00 35.59
CA GLU A 40 -0.96 -0.22 36.25
C GLU A 40 0.30 -0.14 35.38
N MET A 41 0.78 -1.28 34.88
CA MET A 41 1.94 -1.35 33.99
C MET A 41 1.72 -0.54 32.71
N ALA A 42 0.58 -0.71 32.05
CA ALA A 42 0.26 0.01 30.82
C ALA A 42 0.14 1.53 31.02
N ARG A 43 -0.26 1.98 32.21
CA ARG A 43 -0.35 3.40 32.56
C ARG A 43 1.02 4.01 32.87
N ASP A 44 1.93 3.27 33.50
CA ASP A 44 3.29 3.74 33.73
C ASP A 44 4.10 3.85 32.42
N ASP A 45 3.86 2.93 31.48
CA ASP A 45 4.36 3.05 30.12
C ASP A 45 3.86 4.31 29.40
N GLU A 46 2.60 4.69 29.62
CA GLU A 46 2.00 5.90 29.03
C GLU A 46 2.70 7.17 29.52
N ARG A 47 2.98 7.28 30.82
CA ARG A 47 3.73 8.42 31.40
C ARG A 47 5.12 8.56 30.77
N THR A 48 5.81 7.43 30.62
CA THR A 48 7.13 7.38 30.01
C THR A 48 7.09 7.86 28.55
N VAL A 49 6.06 7.45 27.81
CA VAL A 49 5.88 7.83 26.40
C VAL A 49 5.55 9.31 26.24
N ILE A 50 4.75 9.90 27.13
CA ILE A 50 4.46 11.34 27.10
C ILE A 50 5.75 12.16 27.31
N ASN A 51 6.58 11.78 28.28
CA ASN A 51 7.86 12.45 28.53
C ASN A 51 8.81 12.32 27.32
N MET A 52 8.86 11.14 26.70
CA MET A 52 9.63 10.90 25.49
C MET A 52 9.15 11.79 24.33
N GLN A 53 7.83 11.92 24.12
CA GLN A 53 7.26 12.77 23.09
C GLN A 53 7.63 14.25 23.29
N ALA A 54 7.55 14.75 24.52
CA ALA A 54 7.96 16.13 24.84
C ALA A 54 9.43 16.38 24.47
N GLY A 55 10.33 15.45 24.81
CA GLY A 55 11.75 15.53 24.43
C GLY A 55 11.95 15.54 22.91
N LEU A 56 11.24 14.69 22.17
CA LEU A 56 11.34 14.62 20.71
C LEU A 56 10.86 15.91 20.02
N TYR A 57 9.83 16.57 20.54
CA TYR A 57 9.42 17.89 20.03
C TYR A 57 10.52 18.95 20.23
N GLY A 58 11.21 18.93 21.37
CA GLY A 58 12.35 19.81 21.62
C GLY A 58 13.49 19.59 20.60
N VAL A 59 13.83 18.33 20.32
CA VAL A 59 14.83 17.99 19.29
C VAL A 59 14.37 18.43 17.90
N ALA A 60 13.09 18.29 17.56
CA ALA A 60 12.57 18.71 16.27
C ALA A 60 12.70 20.21 16.04
N ILE A 61 12.37 21.01 17.06
CA ILE A 61 12.54 22.47 17.02
C ILE A 61 14.03 22.83 16.85
N ALA A 62 14.93 22.16 17.59
CA ALA A 62 16.37 22.39 17.46
C ALA A 62 16.90 22.04 16.06
N LEU A 63 16.45 20.94 15.46
CA LEU A 63 16.83 20.57 14.10
C LEU A 63 16.32 21.57 13.06
N ILE A 64 15.09 22.07 13.21
CA ILE A 64 14.54 23.10 12.34
C ILE A 64 15.35 24.40 12.46
N ALA A 65 15.69 24.81 13.69
CA ALA A 65 16.51 26.00 13.92
C ALA A 65 17.94 25.86 13.36
N LEU A 66 18.57 24.70 13.55
CA LEU A 66 19.88 24.39 12.96
C LEU A 66 19.82 24.43 11.43
N MET A 67 18.77 23.84 10.85
CA MET A 67 18.54 23.82 9.42
C MET A 67 18.35 25.26 8.89
N ALA A 68 17.59 26.10 9.59
CA ALA A 68 17.40 27.51 9.24
C ALA A 68 18.73 28.28 9.32
N GLY A 69 19.53 28.05 10.37
CA GLY A 69 20.87 28.61 10.51
C GLY A 69 21.80 28.23 9.36
N ALA A 70 21.82 26.95 8.98
CA ALA A 70 22.56 26.47 7.81
C ALA A 70 22.13 27.17 6.51
N LEU A 71 20.83 27.32 6.26
CA LEU A 71 20.35 28.03 5.07
C LEU A 71 20.75 29.51 5.05
N THR A 72 20.77 30.19 6.21
CA THR A 72 21.18 31.61 6.26
C THR A 72 22.66 31.83 5.98
N GLN A 73 23.49 30.80 6.07
CA GLN A 73 24.92 30.86 5.79
C GLN A 73 25.25 30.54 4.33
N GLU A 74 24.27 30.11 3.53
CA GLU A 74 24.48 29.59 2.19
C GLU A 74 24.42 30.67 1.11
N CYS A 75 25.40 30.69 0.20
CA CYS A 75 25.53 31.70 -0.84
C CYS A 75 24.36 31.67 -1.84
N GLY A 76 23.86 30.47 -2.19
CA GLY A 76 22.80 30.27 -3.20
C GLY A 76 21.44 30.89 -2.85
N PHE A 77 21.21 31.25 -1.58
CA PHE A 77 19.92 31.79 -1.13
C PHE A 77 19.90 33.32 -1.00
N GLY A 78 21.01 34.01 -1.26
CA GLY A 78 21.06 35.48 -1.31
C GLY A 78 20.78 36.19 0.01
N MET A 79 20.88 35.50 1.16
CA MET A 79 20.63 36.07 2.49
C MET A 79 21.85 36.80 3.08
N ARG A 80 23.06 36.59 2.52
CA ARG A 80 24.32 37.18 3.00
C ARG A 80 25.17 37.65 1.81
N ASN A 81 25.90 38.76 1.98
CA ASN A 81 26.70 39.36 0.90
C ASN A 81 28.13 38.81 0.85
N GLY A 82 28.53 38.34 -0.34
CA GLY A 82 29.88 38.41 -0.92
C GLY A 82 31.00 37.53 -0.35
N GLU A 83 31.30 37.65 0.94
CA GLU A 83 32.56 37.10 1.52
C GLU A 83 32.32 36.19 2.73
N ASP A 84 31.08 36.16 3.25
CA ASP A 84 30.74 35.58 4.56
C ASP A 84 29.80 34.35 4.47
N CYS A 85 29.65 33.79 3.27
CA CYS A 85 28.77 32.66 2.98
C CYS A 85 29.56 31.40 2.57
N THR A 86 28.97 30.24 2.81
CA THR A 86 29.49 28.94 2.35
C THR A 86 28.76 28.55 1.08
N ASP A 87 29.44 27.88 0.16
CA ASP A 87 28.82 27.26 -1.03
C ASP A 87 28.61 25.76 -0.74
N VAL A 88 27.36 25.35 -0.62
CA VAL A 88 26.95 23.98 -0.28
C VAL A 88 26.36 23.33 -1.53
N PRO A 89 26.90 22.16 -1.95
CA PRO A 89 26.37 21.42 -3.08
C PRO A 89 24.85 21.14 -2.99
N ASP A 90 24.13 21.32 -4.10
CA ASP A 90 22.70 21.01 -4.26
C ASP A 90 22.24 19.66 -3.66
N PRO A 91 22.98 18.53 -3.80
CA PRO A 91 22.58 17.27 -3.18
C PRO A 91 22.49 17.34 -1.65
N ILE A 92 23.37 18.11 -1.02
CA ILE A 92 23.41 18.28 0.44
C ILE A 92 22.23 19.15 0.87
N LEU A 93 21.97 20.24 0.15
CA LEU A 93 20.79 21.10 0.36
C LEU A 93 19.49 20.30 0.19
N ALA A 94 19.40 19.50 -0.87
CA ALA A 94 18.26 18.63 -1.15
C ALA A 94 18.03 17.55 -0.08
N ALA A 95 19.09 17.09 0.60
CA ALA A 95 19.01 16.08 1.66
C ALA A 95 18.75 16.69 3.05
N LEU A 96 18.98 17.98 3.24
CA LEU A 96 18.90 18.67 4.53
C LEU A 96 17.55 18.45 5.25
N PRO A 97 16.38 18.48 4.57
CA PRO A 97 15.09 18.21 5.20
C PRO A 97 14.88 16.75 5.67
N ILE A 98 15.76 15.79 5.34
CA ILE A 98 15.59 14.38 5.75
C ILE A 98 15.66 14.24 7.28
N LEU A 99 16.54 14.98 7.96
CA LEU A 99 16.73 14.88 9.40
C LEU A 99 15.46 15.24 10.21
N PRO A 100 14.88 16.45 10.07
CA PRO A 100 13.63 16.77 10.74
C PRO A 100 12.47 15.88 10.28
N LEU A 101 12.42 15.48 9.00
CA LEU A 101 11.39 14.58 8.51
C LEU A 101 11.45 13.20 9.16
N GLY A 102 12.65 12.62 9.32
CA GLY A 102 12.84 11.34 9.99
C GLY A 102 12.37 11.38 11.43
N LEU A 103 12.62 12.49 12.13
CA LEU A 103 12.12 12.71 13.48
C LEU A 103 10.59 12.85 13.54
N ILE A 104 9.98 13.61 12.61
CA ILE A 104 8.52 13.70 12.49
C ILE A 104 7.91 12.32 12.25
N ALA A 105 8.50 11.52 11.36
CA ALA A 105 8.06 10.16 11.09
C ALA A 105 8.14 9.25 12.32
N PHE A 106 9.20 9.40 13.11
CA PHE A 106 9.35 8.67 14.37
C PHE A 106 8.30 9.09 15.42
N ILE A 107 8.07 10.39 15.60
CA ILE A 107 7.01 10.92 16.47
C ILE A 107 5.63 10.38 16.04
N GLN A 108 5.35 10.35 14.73
CA GLN A 108 4.10 9.82 14.18
C GLN A 108 3.93 8.31 14.45
N SER A 109 5.02 7.54 14.37
CA SER A 109 5.01 6.11 14.75
C SER A 109 4.63 5.93 16.22
N ILE A 110 5.22 6.71 17.13
CA ILE A 110 4.87 6.70 18.56
C ILE A 110 3.40 7.09 18.76
N GLY A 111 2.90 8.09 18.04
CA GLY A 111 1.48 8.49 18.09
C GLY A 111 0.52 7.37 17.68
N SER A 112 0.90 6.56 16.69
CA SER A 112 0.12 5.40 16.25
C SER A 112 0.08 4.29 17.31
N VAL A 113 1.21 4.03 17.98
CA VAL A 113 1.28 3.10 19.13
C VAL A 113 0.48 3.62 20.32
N SER A 114 0.56 4.92 20.62
CA SER A 114 -0.22 5.56 21.68
C SER A 114 -1.73 5.43 21.45
N THR A 115 -2.17 5.53 20.20
CA THR A 115 -3.58 5.29 19.82
C THR A 115 -4.02 3.86 20.16
N ILE A 116 -3.22 2.85 19.78
CA ILE A 116 -3.52 1.44 20.09
C ILE A 116 -3.58 1.23 21.61
N ARG A 117 -2.60 1.77 22.35
CA ARG A 117 -2.55 1.69 23.81
C ARG A 117 -3.77 2.34 24.47
N SER A 118 -4.20 3.52 24.00
CA SER A 118 -5.40 4.19 24.52
C SER A 118 -6.65 3.31 24.39
N TYR A 119 -6.86 2.66 23.24
CA TYR A 119 -8.00 1.73 23.07
C TYR A 119 -7.86 0.46 23.91
N TYR A 120 -6.63 -0.04 24.10
CA TYR A 120 -6.36 -1.17 24.99
C TYR A 120 -6.69 -0.84 26.44
N LEU A 121 -6.16 0.27 26.96
CA LEU A 121 -6.43 0.77 28.31
C LEU A 121 -7.92 0.98 28.53
N ARG A 122 -8.66 1.56 27.57
CA ARG A 122 -10.12 1.69 27.66
C ARG A 122 -10.83 0.34 27.74
N GLY A 123 -10.33 -0.68 27.04
CA GLY A 123 -10.81 -2.05 27.15
C GLY A 123 -10.63 -2.60 28.57
N LEU A 124 -9.45 -2.38 29.16
CA LEU A 124 -9.17 -2.72 30.56
C LEU A 124 -10.07 -1.95 31.53
N GLU A 125 -10.25 -0.63 31.34
CA GLU A 125 -11.15 0.21 32.16
C GLU A 125 -12.58 -0.36 32.17
N VAL A 126 -13.11 -0.75 31.00
CA VAL A 126 -14.44 -1.35 30.88
C VAL A 126 -14.52 -2.69 31.60
N GLU A 127 -13.49 -3.53 31.49
CA GLU A 127 -13.45 -4.85 32.11
C GLU A 127 -13.31 -4.76 33.63
N ILE A 128 -12.39 -3.92 34.13
CA ILE A 128 -12.21 -3.63 35.57
C ILE A 128 -13.49 -2.99 36.14
N GLY A 129 -14.13 -2.11 35.37
CA GLY A 129 -15.38 -1.47 35.72
C GLY A 129 -16.56 -2.43 35.93
N ARG A 130 -16.48 -3.69 35.46
CA ARG A 130 -17.48 -4.73 35.78
C ARG A 130 -17.38 -5.24 37.22
N TYR A 131 -16.23 -5.07 37.86
CA TYR A 131 -16.01 -5.45 39.26
C TYR A 131 -16.31 -4.29 40.23
N ALA A 132 -16.59 -3.09 39.70
CA ALA A 132 -16.92 -1.90 40.45
C ALA A 132 -18.40 -1.52 40.25
N ASP A 133 -19.28 -2.13 41.02
CA ASP A 133 -20.75 -1.99 40.91
C ASP A 133 -21.28 -0.59 41.22
N LYS A 134 -20.48 0.26 41.87
CA LYS A 134 -20.92 1.60 42.31
C LYS A 134 -20.06 2.69 41.70
N PRO A 135 -20.67 3.79 41.23
CA PRO A 135 -19.92 4.95 40.77
C PRO A 135 -19.22 5.63 41.96
N MET A 136 -18.24 6.48 41.67
CA MET A 136 -17.48 7.18 42.70
C MET A 136 -18.37 8.23 43.36
N SER A 137 -18.69 8.04 44.65
CA SER A 137 -19.60 8.93 45.39
C SER A 137 -19.23 10.41 45.37
N ALA A 138 -17.93 10.73 45.22
CA ALA A 138 -17.43 12.11 45.13
C ALA A 138 -17.52 12.72 43.71
N LEU A 139 -17.73 11.90 42.67
CA LEU A 139 -17.66 12.30 41.25
C LEU A 139 -18.96 11.95 40.48
N GLY A 140 -20.06 11.71 41.19
CA GLY A 140 -21.37 11.42 40.59
C GLY A 140 -21.42 10.05 39.93
N ASP A 141 -21.90 9.99 38.68
CA ASP A 141 -22.09 8.75 37.90
C ASP A 141 -20.78 8.17 37.32
N LEU A 142 -19.64 8.83 37.57
CA LEU A 142 -18.36 8.40 37.05
C LEU A 142 -17.92 7.09 37.70
N ARG A 143 -17.75 6.03 36.90
CA ARG A 143 -17.26 4.73 37.38
C ARG A 143 -15.78 4.82 37.78
N PRO A 144 -15.33 4.09 38.81
CA PRO A 144 -13.90 3.95 39.11
C PRO A 144 -13.13 3.51 37.87
N VAL A 145 -11.89 3.99 37.71
CA VAL A 145 -11.01 3.59 36.59
C VAL A 145 -11.54 4.08 35.23
N SER A 146 -11.91 5.36 35.15
CA SER A 146 -12.36 6.05 33.91
C SER A 146 -11.40 7.16 33.44
N TYR A 147 -10.15 7.14 33.89
CA TYR A 147 -9.20 8.25 33.68
C TYR A 147 -8.84 8.41 32.20
N ILE A 148 -8.55 7.31 31.50
CA ILE A 148 -8.18 7.32 30.08
C ILE A 148 -9.38 7.68 29.21
N GLY A 149 -10.58 7.19 29.55
CA GLY A 149 -11.83 7.64 28.95
C GLY A 149 -12.01 9.16 29.03
N LEU A 150 -11.82 9.73 30.23
CA LEU A 150 -11.95 11.18 30.45
C LEU A 150 -10.88 12.01 29.74
N THR A 151 -9.61 11.62 29.83
CA THR A 151 -8.52 12.36 29.15
C THR A 151 -8.71 12.31 27.64
N THR A 152 -9.12 11.17 27.10
CA THR A 152 -9.41 11.03 25.66
C THR A 152 -10.54 11.95 25.22
N GLU A 153 -11.65 12.02 25.96
CA GLU A 153 -12.74 12.97 25.63
C GLU A 153 -12.26 14.42 25.72
N TYR A 154 -11.37 14.77 26.66
CA TYR A 154 -10.83 16.12 26.80
C TYR A 154 -9.90 16.53 25.65
N ILE A 155 -8.97 15.64 25.25
CA ILE A 155 -7.94 15.92 24.23
C ILE A 155 -8.34 15.51 22.81
N SER A 156 -9.49 14.84 22.64
CA SER A 156 -9.95 14.32 21.35
C SER A 156 -10.03 15.43 20.29
N LEU A 157 -9.41 15.20 19.15
CA LEU A 157 -9.51 16.10 18.01
C LEU A 157 -10.91 16.11 17.38
N ARG A 158 -11.73 15.09 17.66
CA ARG A 158 -13.09 14.97 17.13
C ARG A 158 -14.13 15.61 18.05
N ARG A 159 -14.03 15.38 19.37
CA ARG A 159 -15.07 15.74 20.35
C ARG A 159 -14.59 16.62 21.50
N GLY A 160 -13.28 16.83 21.63
CA GLY A 160 -12.70 17.53 22.76
C GLY A 160 -12.91 19.03 22.76
N GLY A 161 -12.36 19.68 23.79
CA GLY A 161 -12.45 21.12 23.98
C GLY A 161 -11.96 21.88 22.74
N LEU A 162 -12.64 22.98 22.40
CA LEU A 162 -12.26 23.83 21.26
C LEU A 162 -10.80 24.31 21.38
N ALA A 163 -10.38 24.69 22.59
CA ALA A 163 -9.03 25.15 22.87
C ALA A 163 -7.95 24.10 22.51
N ASN A 164 -8.14 22.85 22.91
CA ASN A 164 -7.19 21.76 22.59
C ASN A 164 -7.14 21.48 21.08
N ARG A 165 -8.30 21.53 20.41
CA ARG A 165 -8.38 21.37 18.95
C ARG A 165 -7.65 22.49 18.22
N LEU A 166 -7.87 23.74 18.64
CA LEU A 166 -7.19 24.91 18.08
C LEU A 166 -5.68 24.80 18.32
N LEU A 167 -5.25 24.51 19.54
CA LEU A 167 -3.83 24.38 19.89
C LEU A 167 -3.14 23.30 19.03
N PHE A 168 -3.75 22.13 18.90
CA PHE A 168 -3.22 21.06 18.05
C PHE A 168 -3.13 21.47 16.58
N ASN A 169 -4.20 22.07 16.03
CA ASN A 169 -4.21 22.50 14.63
C ASN A 169 -3.20 23.63 14.37
N VAL A 170 -3.00 24.54 15.33
CA VAL A 170 -1.99 25.60 15.25
C VAL A 170 -0.58 25.01 15.26
N ILE A 171 -0.29 24.06 16.16
CA ILE A 171 1.01 23.36 16.18
C ILE A 171 1.26 22.63 14.86
N LEU A 172 0.26 21.89 14.37
CA LEU A 172 0.36 21.18 13.11
C LEU A 172 0.57 22.14 11.93
N ALA A 173 -0.18 23.24 11.88
CA ALA A 173 -0.03 24.27 10.86
C ALA A 173 1.34 24.94 10.93
N ALA A 174 1.85 25.26 12.12
CA ALA A 174 3.17 25.83 12.31
C ALA A 174 4.27 24.89 11.80
N ILE A 175 4.19 23.59 12.13
CA ILE A 175 5.13 22.59 11.60
C ILE A 175 5.04 22.53 10.07
N MET A 176 3.83 22.45 9.50
CA MET A 176 3.65 22.39 8.05
C MET A 176 4.15 23.64 7.32
N VAL A 177 3.91 24.83 7.88
CA VAL A 177 4.36 26.10 7.30
C VAL A 177 5.86 26.24 7.40
N VAL A 178 6.44 26.01 8.59
CA VAL A 178 7.88 26.19 8.80
C VAL A 178 8.67 25.11 8.06
N PHE A 179 8.38 23.83 8.31
CA PHE A 179 9.12 22.74 7.69
C PHE A 179 8.78 22.60 6.20
N GLY A 180 7.50 22.58 5.85
CA GLY A 180 7.06 22.44 4.47
C GLY A 180 7.44 23.65 3.62
N GLY A 181 7.27 24.87 4.14
CA GLY A 181 7.69 26.09 3.47
C GLY A 181 9.21 26.11 3.24
N MET A 182 10.00 25.67 4.20
CA MET A 182 11.45 25.60 4.07
C MET A 182 11.94 24.52 3.11
N ALA A 183 11.30 23.34 3.10
CA ALA A 183 11.60 22.31 2.10
C ALA A 183 11.24 22.76 0.68
N ILE A 184 10.12 23.47 0.51
CA ILE A 184 9.73 24.08 -0.77
C ILE A 184 10.73 25.17 -1.18
N TYR A 185 11.12 26.03 -0.23
CA TYR A 185 12.09 27.09 -0.46
C TYR A 185 13.44 26.55 -0.93
N ILE A 186 13.97 25.52 -0.26
CA ILE A 186 15.17 24.79 -0.71
C ILE A 186 14.96 24.23 -2.12
N GLY A 187 13.83 23.55 -2.35
CA GLY A 187 13.52 22.99 -3.66
C GLY A 187 13.58 24.03 -4.77
N MET A 188 12.95 25.19 -4.59
CA MET A 188 12.93 26.24 -5.61
C MET A 188 14.32 26.85 -5.90
N ALA A 189 15.27 26.76 -4.97
CA ALA A 189 16.59 27.37 -5.10
C ALA A 189 17.64 26.44 -5.75
N ILE A 190 17.41 25.13 -5.77
CA ILE A 190 18.35 24.14 -6.32
C ILE A 190 18.01 23.76 -7.76
N ALA A 191 18.92 23.09 -8.45
CA ALA A 191 18.73 22.70 -9.84
C ALA A 191 17.47 21.81 -10.05
N PRO A 192 16.79 21.92 -11.23
CA PRO A 192 15.57 21.17 -11.55
C PRO A 192 15.56 19.66 -11.26
N PRO A 193 16.66 18.89 -11.46
CA PRO A 193 16.60 17.48 -11.12
C PRO A 193 16.45 17.21 -9.62
N TYR A 194 17.05 18.04 -8.78
CA TYR A 194 16.90 17.91 -7.33
C TYR A 194 15.53 18.38 -6.87
N GLN A 195 14.92 19.37 -7.56
CA GLN A 195 13.50 19.70 -7.37
C GLN A 195 12.60 18.49 -7.57
N VAL A 196 12.79 17.75 -8.66
CA VAL A 196 12.01 16.54 -8.96
C VAL A 196 12.28 15.47 -7.91
N ALA A 197 13.54 15.23 -7.55
CA ALA A 197 13.91 14.26 -6.52
C ALA A 197 13.27 14.59 -5.16
N MET A 198 13.35 15.86 -4.73
CA MET A 198 12.71 16.36 -3.52
C MET A 198 11.20 16.19 -3.56
N ALA A 199 10.55 16.60 -4.67
CA ALA A 199 9.10 16.48 -4.82
C ALA A 199 8.63 15.02 -4.73
N VAL A 200 9.36 14.09 -5.36
CA VAL A 200 9.04 12.65 -5.31
C VAL A 200 9.26 12.08 -3.92
N VAL A 201 10.44 12.30 -3.32
CA VAL A 201 10.81 11.72 -2.02
C VAL A 201 9.96 12.32 -0.91
N TYR A 202 9.98 13.65 -0.76
CA TYR A 202 9.25 14.33 0.32
C TYR A 202 7.74 14.27 0.11
N GLY A 203 7.27 14.41 -1.12
CA GLY A 203 5.84 14.24 -1.43
C GLY A 203 5.33 12.85 -1.04
N THR A 204 6.08 11.80 -1.37
CA THR A 204 5.71 10.41 -0.98
C THR A 204 5.68 10.24 0.53
N VAL A 205 6.72 10.72 1.24
CA VAL A 205 6.77 10.61 2.71
C VAL A 205 5.63 11.39 3.36
N VAL A 206 5.37 12.63 2.91
CA VAL A 206 4.25 13.44 3.42
C VAL A 206 2.91 12.73 3.22
N VAL A 207 2.67 12.12 2.05
CA VAL A 207 1.45 11.34 1.81
C VAL A 207 1.34 10.15 2.77
N ILE A 208 2.44 9.41 3.00
CA ILE A 208 2.47 8.30 3.96
C ILE A 208 2.14 8.81 5.36
N LEU A 209 2.82 9.86 5.83
CA LEU A 209 2.64 10.44 7.15
C LEU A 209 1.21 10.92 7.34
N LEU A 210 0.68 11.74 6.43
CA LEU A 210 -0.71 12.20 6.46
C LEU A 210 -1.69 11.03 6.50
N SER A 211 -1.45 9.98 5.71
CA SER A 211 -2.32 8.81 5.70
C SER A 211 -2.32 8.06 7.04
N GLN A 212 -1.16 7.96 7.69
CA GLN A 212 -1.02 7.35 9.01
C GLN A 212 -1.63 8.24 10.10
N THR A 213 -1.45 9.56 10.03
CA THR A 213 -2.08 10.52 10.94
C THR A 213 -3.60 10.43 10.86
N VAL A 214 -4.17 10.38 9.65
CA VAL A 214 -5.62 10.23 9.45
C VAL A 214 -6.12 8.89 10.02
N GLU A 215 -5.37 7.81 9.84
CA GLU A 215 -5.72 6.48 10.34
C GLU A 215 -5.67 6.43 11.88
N ALA A 216 -4.62 6.98 12.50
CA ALA A 216 -4.46 7.04 13.95
C ALA A 216 -5.51 7.98 14.60
N VAL A 217 -5.68 9.19 14.08
CA VAL A 217 -6.54 10.21 14.68
C VAL A 217 -8.03 9.93 14.47
N PHE A 218 -8.44 9.68 13.23
CA PHE A 218 -9.87 9.57 12.90
C PHE A 218 -10.39 8.13 12.92
N HIS A 219 -9.51 7.16 12.65
CA HIS A 219 -9.87 5.75 12.53
C HIS A 219 -9.24 4.87 13.63
N GLY A 220 -8.85 5.46 14.77
CA GLY A 220 -8.26 4.76 15.90
C GLY A 220 -8.96 3.44 16.31
N PRO A 221 -10.31 3.34 16.37
CA PRO A 221 -10.98 2.07 16.66
C PRO A 221 -10.73 1.00 15.60
N ARG A 222 -10.72 1.39 14.31
CA ARG A 222 -10.42 0.49 13.19
C ARG A 222 -8.95 0.05 13.22
N LEU A 223 -8.03 0.97 13.51
CA LEU A 223 -6.61 0.66 13.68
C LEU A 223 -6.42 -0.38 14.78
N PHE A 224 -6.97 -0.14 15.98
CA PHE A 224 -6.90 -1.06 17.12
C PHE A 224 -7.48 -2.44 16.78
N THR A 225 -8.72 -2.50 16.30
CA THR A 225 -9.38 -3.78 15.96
C THR A 225 -8.62 -4.55 14.89
N SER A 226 -8.09 -3.86 13.87
CA SER A 226 -7.30 -4.52 12.82
C SER A 226 -5.99 -5.12 13.35
N VAL A 227 -5.30 -4.41 14.26
CA VAL A 227 -4.05 -4.89 14.87
C VAL A 227 -4.34 -6.04 15.83
N ALA A 228 -5.37 -5.91 16.69
CA ALA A 228 -5.79 -6.96 17.61
C ALA A 228 -6.19 -8.24 16.86
N GLN A 229 -6.97 -8.13 15.78
CA GLN A 229 -7.33 -9.29 14.95
C GLN A 229 -6.11 -9.95 14.30
N ARG A 230 -5.14 -9.16 13.79
CA ARG A 230 -3.89 -9.71 13.24
C ARG A 230 -3.05 -10.41 14.32
N PHE A 231 -3.00 -9.84 15.52
CA PHE A 231 -2.30 -10.43 16.66
C PHE A 231 -2.92 -11.77 17.06
N VAL A 232 -4.25 -11.83 17.23
CA VAL A 232 -4.99 -13.05 17.58
C VAL A 232 -4.92 -14.12 16.50
N ARG A 233 -4.92 -13.73 15.22
CA ARG A 233 -4.73 -14.64 14.08
C ARG A 233 -3.26 -15.00 13.82
N GLY A 234 -2.34 -14.40 14.55
CA GLY A 234 -0.91 -14.59 14.38
C GLY A 234 -0.45 -16.00 14.80
N PRO A 235 0.60 -16.56 14.16
CA PRO A 235 1.09 -17.90 14.47
C PRO A 235 1.48 -18.11 15.94
N GLY A 236 1.90 -17.04 16.63
CA GLY A 236 2.28 -17.10 18.05
C GLY A 236 1.10 -17.13 19.02
N TYR A 237 -0.10 -16.68 18.59
CA TYR A 237 -1.30 -16.71 19.44
C TYR A 237 -2.12 -17.99 19.25
N GLY A 238 -1.92 -18.71 18.14
CA GLY A 238 -2.61 -19.97 17.83
C GLY A 238 -2.31 -21.13 18.77
N GLY A 239 -1.29 -21.01 19.65
CA GLY A 239 -0.95 -21.99 20.69
C GLY A 239 -1.56 -21.70 22.06
N MET A 240 -2.22 -20.56 22.26
CA MET A 240 -2.92 -20.27 23.52
C MET A 240 -4.35 -20.80 23.45
N PRO A 241 -4.92 -21.32 24.56
CA PRO A 241 -6.34 -21.67 24.62
C PRO A 241 -7.16 -20.44 24.19
N ARG A 242 -8.00 -20.60 23.16
CA ARG A 242 -8.93 -19.55 22.74
C ARG A 242 -9.87 -19.30 23.90
N ALA A 243 -9.60 -18.27 24.69
CA ALA A 243 -10.56 -17.76 25.65
C ALA A 243 -11.85 -17.51 24.88
N HIS A 244 -12.94 -18.16 25.32
CA HIS A 244 -14.23 -18.04 24.69
C HIS A 244 -14.52 -16.56 24.45
N ALA A 245 -14.61 -16.18 23.18
CA ALA A 245 -15.28 -14.97 22.79
C ALA A 245 -16.73 -15.16 23.24
N GLY A 246 -17.01 -14.75 24.48
CA GLY A 246 -18.32 -14.85 25.09
C GLY A 246 -19.33 -14.25 24.13
N SER A 247 -20.37 -15.04 23.86
CA SER A 247 -21.53 -14.78 23.01
C SER A 247 -22.41 -13.64 23.54
N GLY A 248 -21.81 -12.49 23.87
CA GLY A 248 -22.49 -11.32 24.42
C GLY A 248 -21.76 -9.99 24.26
N ALA A 249 -20.53 -9.97 23.74
CA ALA A 249 -19.86 -8.72 23.40
C ALA A 249 -20.32 -8.23 22.01
N ALA A 250 -21.47 -7.55 21.99
CA ALA A 250 -21.84 -6.66 20.90
C ALA A 250 -20.68 -5.70 20.62
N GLY A 251 -19.94 -5.88 19.52
CA GLY A 251 -18.92 -4.92 19.11
C GLY A 251 -17.79 -5.42 18.23
N VAL A 252 -17.49 -6.71 18.16
CA VAL A 252 -16.60 -7.22 17.10
C VAL A 252 -17.46 -7.42 15.85
N ALA A 253 -17.75 -6.31 15.18
CA ALA A 253 -18.49 -6.29 13.94
C ALA A 253 -17.91 -7.34 12.98
N GLU A 254 -18.73 -8.36 12.67
CA GLU A 254 -18.55 -9.11 11.44
C GLU A 254 -18.38 -8.08 10.32
N SER A 255 -17.31 -8.24 9.54
CA SER A 255 -17.02 -7.31 8.44
C SER A 255 -18.29 -7.16 7.59
N PRO A 256 -18.83 -5.94 7.42
CA PRO A 256 -20.06 -5.76 6.67
C PRO A 256 -19.89 -6.41 5.30
N THR A 257 -20.79 -7.33 4.98
CA THR A 257 -20.84 -8.02 3.69
C THR A 257 -20.87 -6.94 2.59
N LYS A 258 -19.75 -6.75 1.90
CA LYS A 258 -19.62 -5.69 0.88
C LYS A 258 -20.71 -5.89 -0.16
N ARG A 259 -21.57 -4.87 -0.35
CA ARG A 259 -22.62 -4.85 -1.36
C ARG A 259 -22.02 -5.17 -2.74
N PRO A 260 -22.71 -5.96 -3.60
CA PRO A 260 -22.26 -6.22 -4.96
C PRO A 260 -22.15 -4.91 -5.75
N ARG A 261 -21.16 -4.85 -6.64
CA ARG A 261 -20.88 -3.66 -7.46
C ARG A 261 -21.98 -3.44 -8.50
N SER A 262 -22.40 -2.19 -8.70
CA SER A 262 -23.37 -1.85 -9.76
C SER A 262 -22.75 -1.86 -11.16
N LEU A 263 -23.56 -2.15 -12.18
CA LEU A 263 -23.14 -2.13 -13.58
C LEU A 263 -22.62 -0.75 -13.99
N ALA A 264 -23.30 0.34 -13.61
CA ALA A 264 -22.86 1.70 -13.90
C ALA A 264 -21.46 1.99 -13.33
N SER A 265 -21.20 1.61 -12.07
CA SER A 265 -19.88 1.76 -11.45
C SER A 265 -18.82 0.95 -12.18
N TYR A 266 -19.17 -0.25 -12.65
CA TYR A 266 -18.28 -1.09 -13.46
C TYR A 266 -17.98 -0.45 -14.82
N LEU A 267 -19.00 0.04 -15.53
CA LEU A 267 -18.83 0.61 -16.87
C LEU A 267 -17.93 1.84 -16.86
N VAL A 268 -17.97 2.69 -15.82
CA VAL A 268 -17.11 3.87 -15.71
C VAL A 268 -15.65 3.48 -15.48
N LEU A 269 -15.38 2.55 -14.56
CA LEU A 269 -14.03 2.15 -14.18
C LEU A 269 -13.94 0.64 -13.94
N PRO A 270 -13.86 -0.20 -14.99
CA PRO A 270 -13.94 -1.67 -14.85
C PRO A 270 -13.02 -2.25 -13.76
N ARG A 271 -11.77 -1.77 -13.67
CA ARG A 271 -10.76 -2.30 -12.73
C ARG A 271 -10.10 -1.20 -11.89
N PRO A 272 -10.69 -0.82 -10.74
CA PRO A 272 -10.13 0.20 -9.87
C PRO A 272 -8.79 -0.22 -9.25
N GLU A 273 -8.57 -1.52 -9.02
CA GLU A 273 -7.31 -2.04 -8.50
C GLU A 273 -6.13 -1.90 -9.48
N ASP A 274 -6.43 -1.76 -10.77
CA ASP A 274 -5.43 -1.58 -11.82
C ASP A 274 -5.04 -0.10 -12.03
N LEU A 275 -5.64 0.86 -11.29
CA LEU A 275 -5.29 2.28 -11.37
C LEU A 275 -3.82 2.57 -11.06
N ILE A 276 -3.18 1.75 -10.23
CA ILE A 276 -1.74 1.91 -9.95
C ILE A 276 -0.91 1.80 -11.24
N LYS A 277 -1.37 1.08 -12.27
CA LYS A 277 -0.67 0.95 -13.54
C LYS A 277 -0.72 2.24 -14.37
N TRP A 278 -1.70 3.11 -14.10
CA TRP A 278 -1.81 4.41 -14.77
C TRP A 278 -0.62 5.32 -14.47
N THR A 279 0.12 5.07 -13.39
CA THR A 279 1.31 5.86 -13.03
C THR A 279 2.53 5.53 -13.88
N ILE A 280 2.54 4.41 -14.61
CA ILE A 280 3.72 3.98 -15.39
C ILE A 280 4.03 4.98 -16.51
N ALA A 281 3.03 5.40 -17.29
CA ALA A 281 3.25 6.34 -18.39
C ALA A 281 3.66 7.74 -17.88
N PRO A 282 3.03 8.32 -16.84
CA PRO A 282 3.49 9.56 -16.23
C PRO A 282 4.89 9.47 -15.64
N LEU A 283 5.21 8.42 -14.87
CA LEU A 283 6.54 8.29 -14.27
C LEU A 283 7.64 8.16 -15.31
N THR A 284 7.37 7.45 -16.42
CA THR A 284 8.30 7.39 -17.55
C THR A 284 8.41 8.73 -18.26
N TYR A 285 7.30 9.41 -18.54
CA TYR A 285 7.32 10.77 -19.10
C TYR A 285 8.17 11.71 -18.25
N LEU A 286 7.92 11.76 -16.93
CA LEU A 286 8.64 12.61 -15.99
C LEU A 286 10.15 12.30 -15.98
N ALA A 287 10.53 11.01 -15.95
CA ALA A 287 11.93 10.60 -15.93
C ALA A 287 12.67 11.02 -17.21
N TYR A 288 12.08 10.81 -18.38
CA TYR A 288 12.72 11.15 -19.65
C TYR A 288 12.66 12.65 -19.96
N ALA A 289 11.57 13.34 -19.61
CA ALA A 289 11.47 14.81 -19.73
C ALA A 289 12.49 15.50 -18.82
N ALA A 290 12.67 15.01 -17.59
CA ALA A 290 13.69 15.52 -16.68
C ALA A 290 15.11 15.24 -17.18
N ALA A 291 15.38 14.04 -17.72
CA ALA A 291 16.67 13.70 -18.31
C ALA A 291 17.00 14.53 -19.56
N ALA A 292 16.00 14.81 -20.41
CA ALA A 292 16.18 15.61 -21.62
C ALA A 292 16.14 17.12 -21.36
N GLY A 293 15.63 17.56 -20.21
CA GLY A 293 15.36 18.96 -19.93
C GLY A 293 14.22 19.57 -20.76
N ASP A 294 13.39 18.74 -21.40
CA ASP A 294 12.30 19.16 -22.29
C ASP A 294 10.93 18.75 -21.75
N TRP A 295 10.08 19.75 -21.50
CA TRP A 295 8.72 19.59 -20.98
C TRP A 295 7.64 20.06 -21.95
N THR A 296 8.02 20.46 -23.17
CA THR A 296 7.12 21.14 -24.12
C THR A 296 5.93 20.28 -24.55
N GLN A 297 6.09 18.95 -24.55
CA GLN A 297 5.10 17.99 -25.05
C GLN A 297 4.06 17.53 -24.01
N TRP A 298 4.03 18.11 -22.81
CA TRP A 298 3.19 17.62 -21.70
C TRP A 298 1.70 17.52 -22.03
N ARG A 299 1.17 18.44 -22.86
CA ARG A 299 -0.25 18.42 -23.28
C ARG A 299 -0.57 17.22 -24.17
N ARG A 300 0.30 16.96 -25.15
CA ARG A 300 0.18 15.82 -26.06
C ARG A 300 0.32 14.51 -25.30
N PHE A 301 1.28 14.45 -24.37
CA PHE A 301 1.44 13.32 -23.46
C PHE A 301 0.17 13.08 -22.63
N LEU A 302 -0.37 14.11 -21.97
CA LEU A 302 -1.57 13.99 -21.13
C LEU A 302 -2.75 13.39 -21.91
N LEU A 303 -2.97 13.87 -23.13
CA LEU A 303 -4.03 13.34 -23.98
C LEU A 303 -3.76 11.89 -24.42
N ALA A 304 -2.54 11.57 -24.84
CA ALA A 304 -2.15 10.21 -25.20
C ALA A 304 -2.28 9.23 -24.01
N TRP A 305 -1.94 9.69 -22.80
CA TRP A 305 -2.09 8.94 -21.56
C TRP A 305 -3.56 8.64 -21.24
N ILE A 306 -4.44 9.64 -21.33
CA ILE A 306 -5.89 9.44 -21.14
C ILE A 306 -6.44 8.47 -22.19
N ILE A 307 -6.07 8.63 -23.46
CA ILE A 307 -6.49 7.74 -24.54
C ILE A 307 -6.04 6.29 -24.24
N LEU A 308 -4.78 6.11 -23.86
CA LEU A 308 -4.24 4.79 -23.54
C LEU A 308 -4.94 4.13 -22.34
N GLU A 309 -4.96 4.80 -21.19
CA GLU A 309 -5.36 4.17 -19.94
C GLU A 309 -6.87 4.15 -19.74
N TYR A 310 -7.58 5.23 -20.08
CA TYR A 310 -9.02 5.35 -19.84
C TYR A 310 -9.86 4.76 -20.97
N LEU A 311 -9.44 4.92 -22.23
CA LEU A 311 -10.23 4.44 -23.37
C LEU A 311 -9.77 3.04 -23.79
N ILE A 312 -8.51 2.87 -24.17
CA ILE A 312 -8.01 1.63 -24.76
C ILE A 312 -7.91 0.51 -23.71
N TYR A 313 -7.23 0.74 -22.59
CA TYR A 313 -7.06 -0.30 -21.56
C TYR A 313 -8.37 -0.68 -20.87
N MET A 314 -9.28 0.27 -20.62
CA MET A 314 -10.58 -0.06 -20.06
C MET A 314 -11.42 -0.91 -21.02
N ALA A 315 -11.41 -0.60 -22.32
CA ALA A 315 -12.05 -1.46 -23.32
C ALA A 315 -11.43 -2.87 -23.34
N ARG A 316 -10.10 -2.97 -23.27
CA ARG A 316 -9.39 -4.26 -23.18
C ARG A 316 -9.77 -5.03 -21.91
N TYR A 317 -9.91 -4.36 -20.77
CA TYR A 317 -10.34 -5.01 -19.52
C TYR A 317 -11.78 -5.51 -19.61
N GLN A 318 -12.69 -4.75 -20.22
CA GLN A 318 -14.06 -5.20 -20.46
C GLN A 318 -14.10 -6.45 -21.35
N TRP A 319 -13.34 -6.46 -22.45
CA TRP A 319 -13.23 -7.65 -23.31
C TRP A 319 -12.71 -8.87 -22.54
N ASN A 320 -11.68 -8.68 -21.72
CA ASN A 320 -11.09 -9.74 -20.91
C ASN A 320 -12.07 -10.28 -19.84
N ASP A 321 -12.85 -9.41 -19.21
CA ASP A 321 -13.86 -9.80 -18.21
C ASP A 321 -15.03 -10.55 -18.87
N VAL A 322 -15.48 -10.12 -20.05
CA VAL A 322 -16.53 -10.81 -20.83
C VAL A 322 -16.07 -12.22 -21.23
N ARG A 323 -14.85 -12.35 -21.74
CA ARG A 323 -14.27 -13.67 -22.08
C ARG A 323 -14.06 -14.56 -20.86
N GLY A 324 -13.71 -13.96 -19.72
CA GLY A 324 -13.40 -14.64 -18.47
C GLY A 324 -14.58 -14.85 -17.51
N VAL A 325 -15.82 -14.58 -17.92
CA VAL A 325 -16.97 -14.52 -16.99
C VAL A 325 -17.16 -15.79 -16.17
N VAL A 326 -16.97 -16.96 -16.79
CA VAL A 326 -17.10 -18.27 -16.12
C VAL A 326 -15.97 -18.52 -15.13
N ASP A 327 -14.74 -18.09 -15.46
CA ASP A 327 -13.61 -18.19 -14.54
C ASP A 327 -13.74 -17.25 -13.35
N ASP A 328 -14.39 -16.10 -13.56
CA ASP A 328 -14.61 -15.10 -12.53
C ASP A 328 -15.72 -15.54 -11.55
N TRP A 329 -16.78 -16.20 -12.03
CA TRP A 329 -17.80 -16.81 -11.17
C TRP A 329 -17.26 -17.90 -10.24
N ASN A 330 -16.30 -18.68 -10.72
CA ASN A 330 -15.73 -19.82 -9.99
C ASN A 330 -14.49 -19.45 -9.17
N HIS A 331 -14.12 -18.16 -9.13
CA HIS A 331 -12.97 -17.73 -8.34
C HIS A 331 -13.28 -17.79 -6.84
N SER A 332 -12.31 -18.24 -6.05
CA SER A 332 -12.38 -18.22 -4.57
C SER A 332 -12.65 -16.84 -3.97
N GLU A 333 -12.31 -15.78 -4.72
CA GLU A 333 -12.34 -14.37 -4.29
C GLU A 333 -13.17 -13.52 -5.26
N ALA A 334 -14.21 -14.12 -5.87
CA ALA A 334 -15.05 -13.50 -6.90
C ALA A 334 -15.59 -12.11 -6.48
N ARG A 335 -16.05 -11.99 -5.23
CA ARG A 335 -16.56 -10.72 -4.67
C ARG A 335 -15.47 -9.66 -4.48
N ALA A 336 -14.26 -10.07 -4.05
CA ALA A 336 -13.15 -9.14 -3.82
C ALA A 336 -12.53 -8.60 -5.12
N ARG A 337 -12.72 -9.27 -6.26
CA ARG A 337 -12.16 -8.89 -7.55
C ARG A 337 -12.98 -7.82 -8.31
N ALA A 338 -14.18 -7.47 -7.83
CA ALA A 338 -15.00 -6.36 -8.33
C ALA A 338 -15.18 -6.30 -9.87
N ARG A 339 -15.26 -7.48 -10.51
CA ARG A 339 -15.40 -7.71 -11.96
C ARG A 339 -16.81 -7.36 -12.48
N LEU A 340 -17.06 -7.63 -13.77
CA LEU A 340 -18.37 -7.44 -14.41
C LEU A 340 -19.48 -8.06 -13.55
N PRO A 341 -20.49 -7.27 -13.13
CA PRO A 341 -21.59 -7.80 -12.33
C PRO A 341 -22.51 -8.60 -13.24
N VAL A 342 -22.33 -9.92 -13.25
CA VAL A 342 -23.14 -10.85 -14.04
C VAL A 342 -23.88 -11.76 -13.06
N PRO A 343 -25.17 -11.51 -12.77
CA PRO A 343 -25.99 -12.43 -12.01
C PRO A 343 -26.05 -13.78 -12.72
N ARG A 344 -26.30 -14.87 -11.99
CA ARG A 344 -26.38 -16.21 -12.61
C ARG A 344 -27.64 -16.42 -13.47
N ASP A 345 -28.53 -15.43 -13.53
CA ASP A 345 -29.65 -15.41 -14.48
C ASP A 345 -29.15 -15.12 -15.91
N SER A 346 -29.63 -15.92 -16.86
CA SER A 346 -29.18 -15.96 -18.24
C SER A 346 -29.56 -14.71 -19.05
N ALA A 347 -30.69 -14.05 -18.73
CA ALA A 347 -31.15 -12.87 -19.47
C ALA A 347 -30.37 -11.60 -19.07
N GLU A 348 -30.30 -11.30 -17.77
CA GLU A 348 -29.55 -10.15 -17.25
C GLU A 348 -28.04 -10.30 -17.51
N SER A 349 -27.51 -11.54 -17.48
CA SER A 349 -26.13 -11.82 -17.88
C SER A 349 -25.81 -11.33 -19.30
N ARG A 350 -26.66 -11.68 -20.26
CA ARG A 350 -26.49 -11.33 -21.67
C ARG A 350 -26.55 -9.83 -21.86
N GLN A 351 -27.50 -9.16 -21.20
CA GLN A 351 -27.62 -7.71 -21.23
C GLN A 351 -26.34 -7.04 -20.72
N ASN A 352 -25.83 -7.44 -19.55
CA ASN A 352 -24.65 -6.82 -18.96
C ASN A 352 -23.38 -7.04 -19.81
N ILE A 353 -23.27 -8.20 -20.45
CA ILE A 353 -22.20 -8.50 -21.42
C ILE A 353 -22.31 -7.58 -22.65
N LEU A 354 -23.50 -7.47 -23.26
CA LEU A 354 -23.71 -6.65 -24.45
C LEU A 354 -23.44 -5.17 -24.17
N VAL A 355 -23.95 -4.64 -23.05
CA VAL A 355 -23.70 -3.25 -22.64
C VAL A 355 -22.20 -3.03 -22.40
N SER A 356 -21.51 -3.97 -21.76
CA SER A 356 -20.07 -3.88 -21.55
C SER A 356 -19.29 -3.83 -22.87
N LEU A 357 -19.63 -4.69 -23.83
CA LEU A 357 -19.01 -4.71 -25.16
C LEU A 357 -19.31 -3.42 -25.95
N LEU A 358 -20.54 -2.92 -25.90
CA LEU A 358 -20.94 -1.68 -26.56
C LEU A 358 -20.13 -0.49 -26.03
N VAL A 359 -20.04 -0.34 -24.70
CA VAL A 359 -19.24 0.73 -24.08
C VAL A 359 -17.75 0.55 -24.41
N GLY A 360 -17.24 -0.68 -24.46
CA GLY A 360 -15.89 -0.96 -24.93
C GLY A 360 -15.65 -0.50 -26.36
N GLY A 361 -16.60 -0.75 -27.27
CA GLY A 361 -16.56 -0.28 -28.66
C GLY A 361 -16.59 1.25 -28.76
N ILE A 362 -17.49 1.91 -28.03
CA ILE A 362 -17.58 3.38 -27.96
C ILE A 362 -16.25 3.99 -27.50
N ARG A 363 -15.58 3.39 -26.52
CA ARG A 363 -14.25 3.84 -26.06
C ARG A 363 -13.21 3.80 -27.16
N LEU A 364 -13.17 2.76 -27.99
CA LEU A 364 -12.20 2.64 -29.08
C LEU A 364 -12.47 3.66 -30.19
N ILE A 365 -13.75 3.89 -30.51
CA ILE A 365 -14.15 4.94 -31.46
C ILE A 365 -13.75 6.31 -30.89
N GLY A 366 -14.06 6.58 -29.62
CA GLY A 366 -13.68 7.81 -28.93
C GLY A 366 -12.16 8.03 -28.89
N ALA A 367 -11.38 6.96 -28.68
CA ALA A 367 -9.92 7.02 -28.72
C ALA A 367 -9.40 7.48 -30.08
N MET A 368 -9.91 6.91 -31.17
CA MET A 368 -9.54 7.30 -32.54
C MET A 368 -10.00 8.72 -32.87
N LEU A 369 -11.21 9.10 -32.48
CA LEU A 369 -11.74 10.45 -32.72
C LEU A 369 -10.92 11.52 -31.99
N LEU A 370 -10.66 11.34 -30.70
CA LEU A 370 -9.84 12.29 -29.93
C LEU A 370 -8.41 12.38 -30.47
N ALA A 371 -7.81 11.25 -30.85
CA ALA A 371 -6.49 11.24 -31.47
C ALA A 371 -6.48 11.92 -32.85
N ALA A 372 -7.54 11.77 -33.65
CA ALA A 372 -7.68 12.44 -34.94
C ALA A 372 -7.80 13.95 -34.77
N ILE A 373 -8.66 14.42 -33.84
CA ILE A 373 -8.82 15.84 -33.51
C ILE A 373 -7.49 16.45 -33.04
N ALA A 374 -6.71 15.69 -32.26
CA ALA A 374 -5.43 16.14 -31.76
C ALA A 374 -4.24 15.89 -32.69
N GLY A 375 -4.47 15.37 -33.91
CA GLY A 375 -3.45 15.24 -34.96
C GLY A 375 -2.49 14.06 -34.83
N PHE A 376 -2.84 13.00 -34.09
CA PHE A 376 -2.02 11.77 -33.97
C PHE A 376 -2.81 10.44 -34.08
N PRO A 377 -3.75 10.28 -35.05
CA PRO A 377 -4.57 9.07 -35.17
C PRO A 377 -3.75 7.80 -35.41
N GLY A 378 -2.62 7.89 -36.14
CA GLY A 378 -1.72 6.75 -36.37
C GLY A 378 -1.12 6.20 -35.07
N GLN A 379 -0.76 7.08 -34.14
CA GLN A 379 -0.25 6.67 -32.82
C GLN A 379 -1.33 5.93 -32.01
N ALA A 380 -2.58 6.40 -32.06
CA ALA A 380 -3.70 5.72 -31.41
C ALA A 380 -4.00 4.35 -32.03
N ALA A 381 -3.95 4.22 -33.35
CA ALA A 381 -4.10 2.94 -34.03
C ALA A 381 -3.02 1.93 -33.61
N VAL A 382 -1.75 2.37 -33.52
CA VAL A 382 -0.65 1.54 -33.01
C VAL A 382 -0.87 1.14 -31.55
N MET A 383 -1.33 2.06 -30.68
CA MET A 383 -1.64 1.74 -29.27
C MET A 383 -2.76 0.69 -29.16
N ILE A 384 -3.84 0.84 -29.93
CA ILE A 384 -4.94 -0.14 -29.98
C ILE A 384 -4.41 -1.49 -30.46
N GLY A 385 -3.69 -1.51 -31.58
CA GLY A 385 -3.12 -2.72 -32.16
C GLY A 385 -2.17 -3.44 -31.21
N ALA A 386 -1.30 -2.71 -30.50
CA ALA A 386 -0.38 -3.29 -29.53
C ALA A 386 -1.12 -3.87 -28.31
N VAL A 387 -2.06 -3.12 -27.70
CA VAL A 387 -2.78 -3.56 -26.50
C VAL A 387 -3.67 -4.77 -26.79
N PHE A 388 -4.44 -4.74 -27.88
CA PHE A 388 -5.30 -5.86 -28.26
C PHE A 388 -4.51 -7.01 -28.88
N GLY A 389 -3.44 -6.75 -29.63
CA GLY A 389 -2.55 -7.77 -30.17
C GLY A 389 -1.95 -8.64 -29.06
N VAL A 390 -1.40 -8.02 -28.01
CA VAL A 390 -0.91 -8.75 -26.83
C VAL A 390 -2.03 -9.56 -26.17
N ALA A 391 -3.24 -9.00 -26.07
CA ALA A 391 -4.38 -9.69 -25.45
C ALA A 391 -4.84 -10.92 -26.27
N VAL A 392 -4.87 -10.81 -27.60
CA VAL A 392 -5.24 -11.89 -28.51
C VAL A 392 -4.18 -12.99 -28.48
N ILE A 393 -2.89 -12.65 -28.58
CA ILE A 393 -1.80 -13.64 -28.51
C ILE A 393 -1.82 -14.37 -27.17
N TYR A 394 -2.04 -13.65 -26.07
CA TYR A 394 -2.18 -14.26 -24.74
C TYR A 394 -3.30 -15.29 -24.71
N GLU A 395 -4.47 -14.97 -25.26
CA GLU A 395 -5.62 -15.86 -25.26
C GLU A 395 -5.40 -17.09 -26.17
N LEU A 396 -4.77 -16.89 -27.33
CA LEU A 396 -4.39 -17.99 -28.23
C LEU A 396 -3.43 -18.96 -27.52
N LEU A 397 -2.40 -18.44 -26.85
CA LEU A 397 -1.48 -19.27 -26.07
C LEU A 397 -2.18 -19.97 -24.92
N ARG A 398 -3.03 -19.24 -24.18
CA ARG A 398 -3.78 -19.76 -23.03
C ARG A 398 -4.69 -20.93 -23.42
N SER A 399 -5.35 -20.85 -24.58
CA SER A 399 -6.23 -21.91 -25.08
C SER A 399 -5.49 -23.22 -25.42
N ARG A 400 -4.18 -23.14 -25.69
CA ARG A 400 -3.33 -24.29 -26.05
C ARG A 400 -2.67 -24.95 -24.83
N THR A 401 -2.65 -24.28 -23.68
CA THR A 401 -2.00 -24.81 -22.48
C THR A 401 -2.82 -25.96 -21.88
N ARG A 402 -2.28 -27.18 -21.87
CA ARG A 402 -2.93 -28.39 -21.31
C ARG A 402 -2.19 -28.93 -20.10
N GLY A 403 -2.15 -28.16 -19.01
CA GLY A 403 -1.42 -28.53 -17.78
C GLY A 403 0.10 -28.67 -17.98
N GLY A 404 0.88 -28.64 -16.90
CA GLY A 404 2.32 -28.80 -16.99
C GLY A 404 3.07 -27.57 -17.53
N LEU A 405 4.39 -27.59 -17.36
CA LEU A 405 5.29 -26.57 -17.86
C LEU A 405 5.54 -26.80 -19.35
N THR A 406 4.82 -26.05 -20.19
CA THR A 406 4.93 -26.11 -21.65
C THR A 406 5.57 -24.83 -22.21
N VAL A 407 6.02 -24.87 -23.47
CA VAL A 407 6.48 -23.67 -24.18
C VAL A 407 5.42 -22.58 -24.17
N SER A 408 4.14 -22.94 -24.34
CA SER A 408 3.03 -21.98 -24.26
C SER A 408 2.90 -21.34 -22.87
N THR A 409 3.11 -22.09 -21.79
CA THR A 409 3.15 -21.56 -20.42
C THR A 409 4.24 -20.50 -20.26
N VAL A 410 5.47 -20.82 -20.72
CA VAL A 410 6.60 -19.88 -20.63
C VAL A 410 6.38 -18.66 -21.53
N ALA A 411 5.86 -18.85 -22.74
CA ALA A 411 5.53 -17.75 -23.65
C ALA A 411 4.50 -16.79 -23.03
N ILE A 412 3.49 -17.32 -22.32
CA ILE A 412 2.55 -16.51 -21.55
C ILE A 412 3.27 -15.68 -20.48
N TRP A 413 4.19 -16.30 -19.73
CA TRP A 413 4.95 -15.62 -18.68
C TRP A 413 5.82 -14.47 -19.21
N LEU A 414 6.39 -14.62 -20.40
CA LEU A 414 7.16 -13.54 -21.04
C LEU A 414 6.25 -12.45 -21.60
N LEU A 415 5.13 -12.84 -22.23
CA LEU A 415 4.21 -11.93 -22.90
C LEU A 415 3.55 -10.92 -21.95
N VAL A 416 3.29 -11.30 -20.69
CA VAL A 416 2.57 -10.43 -19.75
C VAL A 416 3.30 -9.13 -19.41
N GLY A 417 4.62 -9.07 -19.56
CA GLY A 417 5.37 -7.83 -19.37
C GLY A 417 5.14 -6.80 -20.48
N ALA A 418 4.68 -7.22 -21.67
CA ALA A 418 4.52 -6.32 -22.81
C ALA A 418 3.57 -5.15 -22.52
N GLY A 419 2.55 -5.37 -21.68
CA GLY A 419 1.64 -4.30 -21.25
C GLY A 419 2.31 -3.17 -20.46
N TYR A 420 3.44 -3.43 -19.80
CA TYR A 420 4.24 -2.43 -19.10
C TYR A 420 5.14 -1.66 -20.07
N ALA A 421 5.78 -2.38 -21.01
CA ALA A 421 6.56 -1.77 -22.07
C ALA A 421 5.71 -0.82 -22.94
N ILE A 422 4.48 -1.21 -23.31
CA ILE A 422 3.55 -0.34 -24.07
C ILE A 422 3.23 0.94 -23.30
N ARG A 423 2.98 0.86 -21.98
CA ARG A 423 2.73 2.05 -21.14
C ARG A 423 3.95 2.96 -21.08
N GLY A 424 5.12 2.37 -20.89
CA GLY A 424 6.39 3.10 -20.90
C GLY A 424 6.65 3.79 -22.22
N ALA A 425 6.43 3.09 -23.33
CA ALA A 425 6.62 3.63 -24.67
C ALA A 425 5.79 4.90 -24.91
N VAL A 426 4.57 4.99 -24.34
CA VAL A 426 3.75 6.19 -24.43
C VAL A 426 4.32 7.35 -23.61
N GLY A 427 4.87 7.08 -22.41
CA GLY A 427 5.56 8.11 -21.62
C GLY A 427 6.85 8.59 -22.29
N ILE A 428 7.66 7.67 -22.81
CA ILE A 428 8.91 7.93 -23.55
C ILE A 428 8.63 8.74 -24.82
N ALA A 429 7.68 8.30 -25.65
CA ALA A 429 7.27 9.05 -26.84
C ALA A 429 6.69 10.42 -26.47
N GLY A 430 5.96 10.49 -25.35
CA GLY A 430 5.39 11.72 -24.82
C GLY A 430 6.44 12.75 -24.44
N SER A 431 7.63 12.35 -24.00
CA SER A 431 8.74 13.25 -23.67
C SER A 431 9.59 13.64 -24.88
N GLY A 432 9.15 13.33 -26.10
CA GLY A 432 9.89 13.62 -27.33
C GLY A 432 10.98 12.60 -27.68
N VAL A 433 11.21 11.58 -26.85
CA VAL A 433 12.21 10.54 -27.11
C VAL A 433 11.59 9.42 -27.94
N SER A 434 12.24 9.05 -29.05
CA SER A 434 11.75 7.93 -29.87
C SER A 434 11.82 6.62 -29.08
N PRO A 435 10.73 5.82 -28.98
CA PRO A 435 10.78 4.51 -28.32
C PRO A 435 11.77 3.54 -28.95
N LEU A 436 12.11 3.72 -30.23
CA LEU A 436 13.06 2.88 -30.96
C LEU A 436 14.52 3.34 -30.83
N SER A 437 14.76 4.49 -30.19
CA SER A 437 16.11 4.94 -29.86
C SER A 437 16.76 4.05 -28.80
N ARG A 438 18.10 4.10 -28.65
CA ARG A 438 18.83 3.40 -27.58
C ARG A 438 18.25 3.64 -26.18
N PRO A 439 18.04 4.88 -25.71
CA PRO A 439 17.43 5.13 -24.40
C PRO A 439 15.98 4.64 -24.35
N GLY A 440 15.22 4.73 -25.45
CA GLY A 440 13.86 4.20 -25.54
C GLY A 440 13.78 2.68 -25.39
N LEU A 441 14.66 1.95 -26.07
CA LEU A 441 14.77 0.49 -26.00
C LEU A 441 15.21 0.03 -24.61
N ALA A 442 16.14 0.73 -23.96
CA ALA A 442 16.54 0.46 -22.58
C ALA A 442 15.35 0.59 -21.61
N GLY A 443 14.56 1.67 -21.74
CA GLY A 443 13.37 1.89 -20.93
C GLY A 443 12.28 0.84 -21.14
N MET A 444 12.00 0.50 -22.40
CA MET A 444 11.03 -0.56 -22.73
C MET A 444 11.50 -1.93 -22.26
N GLY A 445 12.79 -2.25 -22.39
CA GLY A 445 13.38 -3.50 -21.89
C GLY A 445 13.28 -3.63 -20.37
N PHE A 446 13.60 -2.55 -19.64
CA PHE A 446 13.40 -2.46 -18.20
C PHE A 446 11.94 -2.73 -17.83
N LEU A 447 10.99 -2.02 -18.45
CA LEU A 447 9.57 -2.15 -18.13
C LEU A 447 8.97 -3.50 -18.55
N LEU A 448 9.46 -4.10 -19.63
CA LEU A 448 9.10 -5.46 -20.00
C LEU A 448 9.49 -6.44 -18.89
N ALA A 449 10.75 -6.44 -18.48
CA ALA A 449 11.25 -7.33 -17.43
C ALA A 449 10.60 -7.05 -16.07
N PHE A 450 10.45 -5.78 -15.69
CA PHE A 450 9.72 -5.36 -14.49
C PHE A 450 8.26 -5.84 -14.53
N GLY A 451 7.60 -5.73 -15.68
CA GLY A 451 6.23 -6.19 -15.88
C GLY A 451 6.10 -7.71 -15.74
N ILE A 452 7.05 -8.49 -16.28
CA ILE A 452 7.11 -9.95 -16.08
C ILE A 452 7.22 -10.25 -14.59
N MET A 453 8.20 -9.65 -13.91
CA MET A 453 8.40 -9.83 -12.46
C MET A 453 7.11 -9.51 -11.68
N PHE A 454 6.56 -8.32 -11.87
CA PHE A 454 5.38 -7.84 -11.16
C PHE A 454 4.15 -8.74 -11.37
N VAL A 455 3.87 -9.13 -12.62
CA VAL A 455 2.70 -9.94 -12.94
C VAL A 455 2.86 -11.37 -12.42
N LEU A 456 4.05 -11.96 -12.54
CA LEU A 456 4.28 -13.32 -12.04
C LEU A 456 4.22 -13.40 -10.51
N LEU A 457 4.73 -12.41 -9.78
CA LEU A 457 4.55 -12.31 -8.33
C LEU A 457 3.06 -12.21 -7.97
N THR A 458 2.31 -11.38 -8.69
CA THR A 458 0.85 -11.26 -8.53
C THR A 458 0.14 -12.59 -8.79
N TRP A 459 0.54 -13.31 -9.84
CA TRP A 459 -0.08 -14.58 -10.24
C TRP A 459 0.22 -15.74 -9.30
N VAL A 460 1.41 -15.78 -8.69
CA VAL A 460 1.70 -16.73 -7.60
C VAL A 460 0.76 -16.49 -6.41
N LEU A 461 0.60 -15.22 -6.02
CA LEU A 461 -0.32 -14.88 -4.94
C LEU A 461 -1.77 -15.22 -5.33
N ASP A 462 -2.17 -14.96 -6.58
CA ASP A 462 -3.50 -15.35 -7.08
C ASP A 462 -3.70 -16.87 -7.06
N ALA A 463 -2.71 -17.65 -7.48
CA ALA A 463 -2.73 -19.12 -7.37
C ALA A 463 -2.87 -19.58 -5.92
N SER A 464 -2.22 -18.90 -4.97
CA SER A 464 -2.34 -19.21 -3.54
C SER A 464 -3.75 -18.99 -2.97
N SER A 465 -4.57 -18.13 -3.60
CA SER A 465 -5.96 -17.89 -3.19
C SER A 465 -6.87 -19.09 -3.43
N TYR A 466 -6.46 -20.06 -4.25
CA TYR A 466 -7.17 -21.32 -4.46
C TYR A 466 -6.78 -22.40 -3.46
N GLY A 467 -5.75 -22.14 -2.64
CA GLY A 467 -5.19 -23.09 -1.69
C GLY A 467 -5.61 -22.82 -0.25
N ARG A 468 -5.71 -23.88 0.55
CA ARG A 468 -5.70 -23.83 2.02
C ARG A 468 -4.58 -24.71 2.57
N VAL A 469 -4.15 -24.40 3.79
CA VAL A 469 -3.15 -25.20 4.51
C VAL A 469 -3.88 -26.03 5.54
N GLU A 470 -3.77 -27.36 5.42
CA GLU A 470 -4.35 -28.31 6.36
C GLU A 470 -3.54 -28.34 7.67
N ALA A 471 -4.09 -28.96 8.72
CA ALA A 471 -3.44 -29.05 10.04
C ALA A 471 -2.07 -29.77 10.00
N ASP A 472 -1.90 -30.71 9.05
CA ASP A 472 -0.64 -31.44 8.82
C ASP A 472 0.41 -30.61 8.01
N GLY A 473 0.06 -29.38 7.63
CA GLY A 473 0.90 -28.50 6.82
C GLY A 473 0.90 -28.80 5.32
N THR A 474 0.08 -29.74 4.86
CA THR A 474 -0.14 -29.98 3.42
C THR A 474 -1.03 -28.90 2.82
N TRP A 475 -0.90 -28.71 1.51
CA TRP A 475 -1.74 -27.77 0.77
C TRP A 475 -2.81 -28.51 -0.01
N SER A 476 -4.05 -28.11 0.17
CA SER A 476 -5.20 -28.52 -0.65
C SER A 476 -5.62 -27.35 -1.55
N PHE A 477 -5.75 -27.60 -2.85
CA PHE A 477 -6.13 -26.63 -3.86
C PHE A 477 -7.46 -26.98 -4.51
N ARG A 478 -8.25 -25.96 -4.79
CA ARG A 478 -9.50 -26.11 -5.54
C ARG A 478 -9.24 -26.61 -6.97
N PRO A 479 -10.15 -27.43 -7.52
CA PRO A 479 -10.02 -27.93 -8.90
C PRO A 479 -10.04 -26.81 -9.94
N ASP A 480 -10.68 -25.67 -9.67
CA ASP A 480 -10.73 -24.51 -10.58
C ASP A 480 -9.35 -23.95 -10.96
N LEU A 481 -8.34 -24.13 -10.11
CA LEU A 481 -6.97 -23.72 -10.43
C LEU A 481 -6.43 -24.46 -11.68
N ARG A 482 -6.90 -25.68 -11.95
CA ARG A 482 -6.49 -26.46 -13.14
C ARG A 482 -6.94 -25.82 -14.45
N ARG A 483 -7.98 -24.98 -14.44
CA ARG A 483 -8.40 -24.18 -15.62
C ARG A 483 -7.43 -23.05 -15.94
N LYS A 484 -6.49 -22.77 -15.03
CA LYS A 484 -5.43 -21.75 -15.18
C LYS A 484 -4.05 -22.41 -15.04
N PRO A 485 -3.68 -23.29 -15.98
CA PRO A 485 -2.44 -24.08 -15.87
C PRO A 485 -1.19 -23.20 -15.76
N HIS A 486 -1.16 -22.06 -16.45
CA HIS A 486 -0.05 -21.12 -16.37
C HIS A 486 0.13 -20.45 -14.98
N LEU A 487 -0.93 -20.37 -14.16
CA LEU A 487 -0.84 -19.96 -12.75
C LEU A 487 -0.43 -21.14 -11.88
N ALA A 488 -1.04 -22.31 -12.09
CA ALA A 488 -0.77 -23.51 -11.31
C ALA A 488 0.71 -23.91 -11.37
N GLU A 489 1.35 -23.81 -12.54
CA GLU A 489 2.77 -24.14 -12.71
C GLU A 489 3.72 -23.23 -11.91
N LEU A 490 3.32 -22.01 -11.60
CA LEU A 490 4.13 -21.13 -10.76
C LEU A 490 4.26 -21.67 -9.32
N LEU A 491 3.30 -22.50 -8.87
CA LEU A 491 3.34 -23.10 -7.54
C LEU A 491 4.52 -24.08 -7.35
N ARG A 492 5.14 -24.55 -8.45
CA ARG A 492 6.34 -25.41 -8.39
C ARG A 492 7.54 -24.65 -7.84
N PHE A 493 7.53 -23.34 -7.96
CA PHE A 493 8.59 -22.44 -7.52
C PHE A 493 8.36 -21.86 -6.11
N VAL A 494 7.38 -22.36 -5.35
CA VAL A 494 7.11 -21.97 -3.94
C VAL A 494 7.10 -23.17 -2.99
N PRO A 495 7.29 -22.99 -1.66
CA PRO A 495 7.42 -24.08 -0.68
C PRO A 495 6.10 -24.77 -0.34
N VAL A 496 5.37 -25.19 -1.36
CA VAL A 496 4.16 -26.01 -1.27
C VAL A 496 4.57 -27.49 -1.25
N ARG A 497 4.37 -28.17 -0.13
CA ARG A 497 4.61 -29.62 0.01
C ARG A 497 3.35 -30.39 -0.42
N ASN A 498 3.53 -31.43 -1.23
CA ASN A 498 2.50 -32.40 -1.64
C ASN A 498 1.14 -31.73 -1.98
N PRO A 499 1.08 -30.90 -3.03
CA PRO A 499 -0.17 -30.25 -3.42
C PRO A 499 -1.23 -31.31 -3.72
N ARG A 500 -2.29 -31.33 -2.91
CA ARG A 500 -3.49 -32.13 -3.16
C ARG A 500 -4.51 -31.24 -3.86
N TYR A 501 -5.25 -31.82 -4.80
CA TYR A 501 -6.39 -31.14 -5.41
C TYR A 501 -7.65 -31.77 -4.86
N ASP A 502 -8.55 -30.94 -4.36
CA ASP A 502 -9.81 -31.42 -3.82
C ASP A 502 -10.64 -32.05 -4.93
N THR A 503 -11.13 -33.27 -4.67
CA THR A 503 -11.95 -34.04 -5.61
C THR A 503 -13.44 -33.72 -5.49
N ALA A 504 -13.85 -33.10 -4.39
CA ALA A 504 -15.24 -32.71 -4.17
C ALA A 504 -15.61 -31.52 -5.07
N ALA A 505 -16.74 -31.63 -5.76
CA ALA A 505 -17.31 -30.52 -6.52
C ALA A 505 -17.55 -29.33 -5.56
N PRO A 506 -17.19 -28.10 -5.95
CA PRO A 506 -17.40 -26.93 -5.11
C PRO A 506 -18.90 -26.81 -4.80
N SER A 507 -19.28 -26.93 -3.53
CA SER A 507 -20.64 -26.59 -3.12
C SER A 507 -20.87 -25.10 -3.42
N ASN A 508 -22.10 -24.72 -3.76
CA ASN A 508 -22.43 -23.32 -4.09
C ASN A 508 -22.16 -22.34 -2.91
N ASP A 509 -21.98 -22.86 -1.70
CA ASP A 509 -21.58 -22.12 -0.50
C ASP A 509 -20.05 -22.00 -0.32
N ALA A 510 -19.22 -22.57 -1.18
CA ALA A 510 -17.75 -22.58 -1.05
C ALA A 510 -17.09 -21.19 -1.15
N ALA A 511 -17.83 -20.12 -1.51
CA ALA A 511 -17.37 -18.74 -1.31
C ALA A 511 -17.32 -18.33 0.18
N ARG A 512 -17.84 -19.17 1.09
CA ARG A 512 -17.91 -18.96 2.54
C ARG A 512 -16.97 -19.83 3.37
N ASP A 513 -16.18 -20.73 2.79
CA ASP A 513 -15.24 -21.54 3.58
C ASP A 513 -14.03 -20.66 4.00
N PRO A 514 -13.90 -20.27 5.29
CA PRO A 514 -12.87 -19.35 5.77
C PRO A 514 -11.44 -19.93 5.68
N GLY A 515 -11.28 -21.21 5.31
CA GLY A 515 -9.98 -21.84 5.16
C GLY A 515 -9.23 -21.47 3.87
N TYR A 516 -9.93 -21.09 2.80
CA TYR A 516 -9.34 -20.64 1.54
C TYR A 516 -9.27 -19.11 1.49
N GLY A 517 -8.26 -18.54 0.84
CA GLY A 517 -8.25 -17.07 0.64
C GLY A 517 -6.88 -16.41 0.56
N GLY A 518 -5.78 -17.16 0.49
CA GLY A 518 -4.47 -16.57 0.19
C GLY A 518 -3.95 -15.59 1.26
N ALA A 519 -4.31 -15.79 2.53
CA ALA A 519 -3.78 -15.02 3.67
C ALA A 519 -2.31 -15.35 4.01
N ARG A 520 -1.78 -16.47 3.48
CA ARG A 520 -0.39 -16.89 3.67
C ARG A 520 0.55 -16.08 2.77
N ARG A 521 1.68 -15.63 3.33
CA ARG A 521 2.77 -14.96 2.62
C ARG A 521 3.67 -15.99 1.93
N LEU A 522 3.18 -16.54 0.81
CA LEU A 522 3.78 -17.68 0.12
C LEU A 522 5.18 -17.41 -0.47
N LEU A 523 5.44 -16.15 -0.83
CA LEU A 523 6.66 -15.70 -1.49
C LEU A 523 7.82 -15.42 -0.50
N LEU A 524 7.57 -15.54 0.81
CA LEU A 524 8.62 -15.48 1.81
C LEU A 524 9.39 -16.81 1.76
N ASP A 525 10.57 -16.81 1.11
CA ASP A 525 11.36 -18.02 0.96
C ASP A 525 11.85 -18.44 2.33
N ASN A 526 11.85 -19.75 2.54
CA ASN A 526 12.64 -20.33 3.60
C ASN A 526 14.12 -20.03 3.26
N PRO A 527 14.87 -19.28 4.08
CA PRO A 527 16.27 -18.95 3.80
C PRO A 527 17.16 -20.18 3.64
N ARG A 528 16.70 -21.37 4.09
CA ARG A 528 17.38 -22.65 3.89
C ARG A 528 17.24 -23.24 2.48
N ARG A 529 16.35 -22.69 1.63
CA ARG A 529 16.10 -23.17 0.25
C ARG A 529 15.76 -21.99 -0.68
N PRO A 530 16.74 -21.14 -1.02
CA PRO A 530 16.55 -20.08 -2.01
C PRO A 530 16.18 -20.69 -3.38
N ARG A 531 15.39 -19.97 -4.17
CA ARG A 531 14.90 -20.42 -5.48
C ARG A 531 15.23 -19.41 -6.58
N PRO A 532 16.52 -19.19 -6.87
CA PRO A 532 16.93 -18.20 -7.89
C PRO A 532 16.34 -18.50 -9.27
N GLN A 533 16.04 -19.78 -9.56
CA GLN A 533 15.43 -20.22 -10.82
C GLN A 533 13.94 -19.90 -10.98
N ALA A 534 13.28 -19.31 -9.98
CA ALA A 534 11.89 -18.90 -10.11
C ALA A 534 11.75 -17.84 -11.21
N PRO A 535 10.73 -17.91 -12.09
CA PRO A 535 10.66 -17.04 -13.26
C PRO A 535 10.53 -15.55 -12.92
N TRP A 536 9.90 -15.22 -11.78
CA TRP A 536 9.86 -13.83 -11.29
C TRP A 536 11.22 -13.35 -10.73
N ASN A 537 12.05 -14.24 -10.20
CA ASN A 537 13.40 -13.92 -9.73
C ASN A 537 14.33 -13.67 -10.93
N LEU A 538 14.23 -14.48 -11.98
CA LEU A 538 14.94 -14.26 -13.23
C LEU A 538 14.51 -12.93 -13.89
N ALA A 539 13.21 -12.65 -13.90
CA ALA A 539 12.68 -11.39 -14.40
C ALA A 539 13.14 -10.18 -13.56
N GLN A 540 13.28 -10.34 -12.23
CA GLN A 540 13.85 -9.30 -11.36
C GLN A 540 15.32 -9.02 -11.73
N LEU A 541 16.13 -10.06 -11.94
CA LEU A 541 17.52 -9.91 -12.38
C LEU A 541 17.60 -9.16 -13.72
N ALA A 542 16.77 -9.56 -14.69
CA ALA A 542 16.68 -8.89 -15.99
C ALA A 542 16.21 -7.43 -15.86
N ALA A 543 15.23 -7.17 -15.00
CA ALA A 543 14.73 -5.82 -14.73
C ALA A 543 15.81 -4.95 -14.12
N ALA A 544 16.56 -5.45 -13.14
CA ALA A 544 17.63 -4.68 -12.52
C ALA A 544 18.84 -4.44 -13.43
N ALA A 545 19.24 -5.43 -14.23
CA ALA A 545 20.27 -5.24 -15.25
C ALA A 545 19.83 -4.15 -16.25
N SER A 546 18.59 -4.22 -16.71
CA SER A 546 18.00 -3.19 -17.59
C SER A 546 17.84 -1.85 -16.89
N ALA A 547 17.60 -1.83 -15.57
CA ALA A 547 17.51 -0.62 -14.75
C ALA A 547 18.84 0.10 -14.65
N ALA A 548 19.96 -0.64 -14.54
CA ALA A 548 21.30 -0.06 -14.57
C ALA A 548 21.60 0.59 -15.94
N VAL A 549 21.24 -0.11 -17.03
CA VAL A 549 21.38 0.44 -18.40
C VAL A 549 20.52 1.69 -18.58
N LEU A 550 19.25 1.61 -18.20
CA LEU A 550 18.33 2.75 -18.24
C LEU A 550 18.83 3.91 -17.38
N GLY A 551 19.36 3.63 -16.19
CA GLY A 551 19.88 4.63 -15.29
C GLY A 551 21.00 5.45 -15.92
N VAL A 552 21.93 4.80 -16.63
CA VAL A 552 23.01 5.49 -17.36
C VAL A 552 22.47 6.28 -18.55
N GLU A 553 21.53 5.71 -19.31
CA GLU A 553 20.92 6.41 -20.45
C GLU A 553 20.11 7.64 -20.01
N LEU A 554 19.58 7.65 -18.79
CA LEU A 554 18.89 8.82 -18.20
C LEU A 554 19.85 9.87 -17.64
N THR A 555 21.08 9.51 -17.27
CA THR A 555 22.08 10.45 -16.73
C THR A 555 23.05 10.97 -17.78
N ASP A 556 23.20 10.27 -18.90
CA ASP A 556 24.04 10.66 -20.03
C ASP A 556 23.35 10.43 -21.38
N PRO A 557 22.29 11.21 -21.69
CA PRO A 557 21.58 11.07 -22.96
C PRO A 557 22.47 11.38 -24.19
N ALA A 558 23.62 12.03 -24.00
CA ALA A 558 24.59 12.31 -25.06
C ALA A 558 25.57 11.15 -25.35
N GLY A 559 25.53 10.07 -24.56
CA GLY A 559 26.30 8.85 -24.78
C GLY A 559 27.82 9.02 -24.62
N ARG A 560 28.25 9.92 -23.73
CA ARG A 560 29.67 10.23 -23.49
C ARG A 560 30.36 9.23 -22.55
N SER A 561 29.60 8.39 -21.85
CA SER A 561 30.10 7.53 -20.79
C SER A 561 30.74 6.23 -21.30
N PRO A 562 31.94 5.88 -20.81
CA PRO A 562 32.61 4.65 -21.24
C PRO A 562 31.91 3.39 -20.70
N VAL A 563 31.80 2.39 -21.56
CA VAL A 563 31.15 1.06 -21.36
C VAL A 563 31.61 0.35 -20.08
N ILE A 564 32.82 0.64 -19.60
CA ILE A 564 33.41 0.02 -18.40
C ILE A 564 32.63 0.37 -17.12
N HIS A 565 32.11 1.59 -17.00
CA HIS A 565 31.32 2.00 -15.83
C HIS A 565 29.96 1.30 -15.78
N LEU A 566 29.35 1.07 -16.96
CA LEU A 566 28.10 0.33 -17.11
C LEU A 566 28.24 -1.13 -16.64
N ALA A 567 29.36 -1.78 -16.98
CA ALA A 567 29.64 -3.16 -16.61
C ALA A 567 29.90 -3.32 -15.10
N ALA A 568 30.67 -2.39 -14.50
CA ALA A 568 30.96 -2.41 -13.06
C ALA A 568 29.68 -2.19 -12.23
N VAL A 569 28.87 -1.20 -12.60
CA VAL A 569 27.59 -0.92 -11.93
C VAL A 569 26.61 -2.06 -12.07
N SER A 570 26.44 -2.59 -13.29
CA SER A 570 25.54 -3.73 -13.53
C SER A 570 25.96 -4.94 -12.71
N SER A 571 27.27 -5.19 -12.55
CA SER A 571 27.81 -6.30 -11.76
C SER A 571 27.53 -6.12 -10.26
N CYS A 572 27.75 -4.93 -9.70
CA CYS A 572 27.44 -4.63 -8.30
C CYS A 572 25.93 -4.74 -8.00
N VAL A 573 25.10 -4.25 -8.92
CA VAL A 573 23.64 -4.32 -8.84
C VAL A 573 23.16 -5.77 -8.88
N VAL A 574 23.67 -6.58 -9.81
CA VAL A 574 23.35 -8.01 -9.90
C VAL A 574 23.81 -8.77 -8.65
N PHE A 575 25.00 -8.46 -8.12
CA PHE A 575 25.48 -9.07 -6.88
C PHE A 575 24.60 -8.74 -5.68
N ALA A 576 24.17 -7.49 -5.53
CA ALA A 576 23.23 -7.07 -4.50
C ALA A 576 21.89 -7.82 -4.61
N LEU A 577 21.39 -8.10 -5.83
CA LEU A 577 20.16 -8.88 -6.03
C LEU A 577 20.29 -10.33 -5.61
N ILE A 578 21.41 -10.98 -5.93
CA ILE A 578 21.66 -12.36 -5.53
C ILE A 578 21.61 -12.43 -3.99
N LEU A 579 22.24 -11.47 -3.31
CA LEU A 579 22.15 -11.35 -1.86
C LEU A 579 20.72 -11.08 -1.36
N GLN A 580 19.96 -10.23 -2.06
CA GLN A 580 18.57 -9.90 -1.74
C GLN A 580 17.64 -11.13 -1.82
N GLN A 581 17.90 -12.04 -2.77
CA GLN A 581 17.12 -13.26 -2.96
C GLN A 581 17.37 -14.30 -1.85
N ILE A 582 18.55 -14.25 -1.22
CA ILE A 582 18.99 -15.23 -0.20
C ILE A 582 18.61 -14.80 1.24
N ARG A 583 18.48 -13.50 1.51
CA ARG A 583 18.36 -12.97 2.88
C ARG A 583 16.93 -12.59 3.32
N ILE A 584 16.75 -12.45 4.63
CA ILE A 584 15.46 -12.26 5.31
C ILE A 584 15.06 -10.77 5.36
N GLY A 585 13.82 -10.48 4.95
CA GLY A 585 13.03 -9.29 5.33
C GLY A 585 13.74 -7.94 5.26
N TRP A 586 14.16 -7.43 6.42
CA TRP A 586 14.77 -6.09 6.55
C TRP A 586 16.12 -6.00 5.84
N VAL A 587 16.88 -7.10 5.79
CA VAL A 587 18.16 -7.14 5.07
C VAL A 587 17.94 -6.94 3.58
N SER A 588 16.84 -7.47 3.03
CA SER A 588 16.49 -7.25 1.61
C SER A 588 16.19 -5.78 1.32
N ALA A 589 15.55 -5.04 2.23
CA ALA A 589 15.30 -3.61 2.08
C ALA A 589 16.59 -2.79 2.17
N VAL A 590 17.46 -3.10 3.13
CA VAL A 590 18.80 -2.48 3.22
C VAL A 590 19.62 -2.76 1.96
N THR A 591 19.54 -3.97 1.41
CA THR A 591 20.26 -4.32 0.17
C THR A 591 19.77 -3.52 -1.05
N VAL A 592 18.47 -3.21 -1.13
CA VAL A 592 17.94 -2.31 -2.18
C VAL A 592 18.55 -0.92 -2.07
N ILE A 593 18.60 -0.35 -0.86
CA ILE A 593 19.20 0.97 -0.62
C ILE A 593 20.70 0.93 -0.93
N ALA A 594 21.42 -0.08 -0.43
CA ALA A 594 22.85 -0.26 -0.67
C ALA A 594 23.17 -0.38 -2.17
N GLY A 595 22.31 -1.03 -2.97
CA GLY A 595 22.47 -1.10 -4.43
C GLY A 595 22.31 0.24 -5.16
N ALA A 596 21.59 1.20 -4.58
CA ALA A 596 21.45 2.55 -5.13
C ALA A 596 22.70 3.41 -4.87
N VAL A 597 23.46 3.15 -3.81
CA VAL A 597 24.63 3.97 -3.43
C VAL A 597 25.72 3.98 -4.52
N PRO A 598 26.16 2.84 -5.10
CA PRO A 598 27.12 2.84 -6.20
C PRO A 598 26.62 3.57 -7.46
N LEU A 599 25.31 3.48 -7.76
CA LEU A 599 24.69 4.16 -8.90
C LEU A 599 24.77 5.68 -8.74
N VAL A 600 24.41 6.18 -7.56
CA VAL A 600 24.51 7.61 -7.24
C VAL A 600 25.96 8.05 -7.19
N ALA A 601 26.82 7.31 -6.49
CA ALA A 601 28.24 7.64 -6.33
C ALA A 601 28.98 7.70 -7.67
N LEU A 602 28.73 6.74 -8.58
CA LEU A 602 29.29 6.78 -9.93
C LEU A 602 28.78 7.99 -10.69
N SER A 603 27.47 8.24 -10.66
CA SER A 603 26.91 9.34 -11.44
C SER A 603 27.43 10.70 -10.95
N VAL A 604 27.63 10.86 -9.64
CA VAL A 604 28.29 12.03 -9.05
C VAL A 604 29.76 12.10 -9.46
N SER A 605 30.53 11.01 -9.35
CA SER A 605 31.97 11.02 -9.64
C SER A 605 32.31 11.23 -11.12
N THR A 606 31.37 10.94 -12.01
CA THR A 606 31.49 11.14 -13.46
C THR A 606 30.90 12.48 -13.94
N GLY A 607 30.38 13.30 -13.02
CA GLY A 607 29.74 14.57 -13.36
C GLY A 607 28.46 14.40 -14.19
N LEU A 608 27.83 13.22 -14.15
CA LEU A 608 26.62 12.91 -14.87
C LEU A 608 25.41 13.43 -14.09
N PHE A 609 24.79 14.49 -14.61
CA PHE A 609 23.57 15.03 -14.05
C PHE A 609 22.36 14.60 -14.90
N PRO A 610 21.31 14.02 -14.30
CA PRO A 610 21.08 13.96 -12.85
C PRO A 610 21.30 12.60 -12.20
N ALA A 611 22.35 12.50 -11.38
CA ALA A 611 22.78 11.29 -10.68
C ALA A 611 21.67 10.51 -9.93
N VAL A 612 20.69 11.22 -9.38
CA VAL A 612 19.57 10.61 -8.65
C VAL A 612 18.63 9.84 -9.56
N LEU A 613 18.40 10.31 -10.80
CA LEU A 613 17.53 9.62 -11.76
C LEU A 613 18.07 8.24 -12.14
N GLY A 614 19.39 8.08 -12.15
CA GLY A 614 20.03 6.80 -12.45
C GLY A 614 19.67 5.68 -11.47
N ALA A 615 19.41 6.01 -10.20
CA ALA A 615 19.08 5.03 -9.17
C ALA A 615 17.57 4.71 -9.07
N VAL A 616 16.70 5.55 -9.61
CA VAL A 616 15.24 5.42 -9.46
C VAL A 616 14.70 4.09 -10.02
N PRO A 617 15.02 3.67 -11.26
CA PRO A 617 14.51 2.41 -11.81
C PRO A 617 14.86 1.18 -10.95
N TRP A 618 16.08 1.18 -10.39
CA TRP A 618 16.54 0.15 -9.45
C TRP A 618 15.73 0.14 -8.17
N LEU A 619 15.56 1.30 -7.52
CA LEU A 619 14.79 1.42 -6.28
C LEU A 619 13.35 0.96 -6.49
N VAL A 620 12.72 1.36 -7.61
CA VAL A 620 11.35 0.95 -7.95
C VAL A 620 11.25 -0.58 -8.10
N ALA A 621 12.14 -1.20 -8.89
CA ALA A 621 12.13 -2.65 -9.08
C ALA A 621 12.42 -3.40 -7.77
N GLY A 622 13.44 -2.97 -7.03
CA GLY A 622 13.88 -3.56 -5.77
C GLY A 622 12.82 -3.50 -4.69
N PHE A 623 12.25 -2.32 -4.42
CA PHE A 623 11.21 -2.17 -3.40
C PHE A 623 9.91 -2.88 -3.79
N THR A 624 9.52 -2.85 -5.06
CA THR A 624 8.36 -3.61 -5.54
C THR A 624 8.54 -5.09 -5.26
N TYR A 625 9.71 -5.65 -5.58
CA TYR A 625 10.02 -7.05 -5.31
C TYR A 625 9.94 -7.39 -3.81
N VAL A 626 10.59 -6.60 -2.93
CA VAL A 626 10.55 -6.83 -1.47
C VAL A 626 9.11 -6.75 -0.94
N SER A 627 8.34 -5.76 -1.40
CA SER A 627 6.96 -5.56 -0.99
C SER A 627 6.09 -6.78 -1.33
N PHE A 628 6.16 -7.27 -2.58
CA PHE A 628 5.40 -8.44 -3.01
C PHE A 628 5.84 -9.72 -2.29
N ARG A 629 7.14 -9.89 -2.04
CA ARG A 629 7.66 -11.03 -1.25
C ARG A 629 7.10 -11.08 0.16
N GLY A 630 6.93 -9.92 0.79
CA GLY A 630 6.36 -9.78 2.13
C GLY A 630 4.83 -9.83 2.17
N SER A 631 4.15 -9.91 1.02
CA SER A 631 2.69 -9.78 0.92
C SER A 631 1.98 -11.12 0.76
N SER A 632 0.74 -11.17 1.24
CA SER A 632 -0.23 -12.21 0.91
C SER A 632 -1.17 -11.74 -0.22
N TYR A 633 -2.01 -12.63 -0.76
CA TYR A 633 -3.01 -12.24 -1.76
C TYR A 633 -4.04 -11.26 -1.18
N GLN A 634 -4.42 -11.45 0.09
CA GLN A 634 -5.35 -10.56 0.77
C GLN A 634 -4.75 -9.17 0.97
N ASP A 635 -3.46 -9.07 1.32
CA ASP A 635 -2.76 -7.80 1.43
C ASP A 635 -2.81 -7.03 0.09
N LEU A 636 -2.57 -7.74 -1.02
CA LEU A 636 -2.65 -7.17 -2.36
C LEU A 636 -4.08 -6.66 -2.70
N LYS A 637 -5.11 -7.42 -2.35
CA LYS A 637 -6.51 -7.04 -2.58
C LYS A 637 -7.00 -5.94 -1.65
N ALA A 638 -6.42 -5.80 -0.47
CA ALA A 638 -6.71 -4.72 0.46
C ALA A 638 -6.07 -3.39 0.02
N PHE A 639 -4.92 -3.45 -0.68
CA PHE A 639 -4.17 -2.26 -1.09
C PHE A 639 -4.98 -1.27 -1.93
N GLY A 640 -5.58 -1.71 -3.04
CA GLY A 640 -6.34 -0.84 -3.94
C GLY A 640 -7.51 -0.11 -3.27
N PRO A 641 -8.44 -0.81 -2.60
CA PRO A 641 -9.51 -0.21 -1.82
C PRO A 641 -9.00 0.73 -0.73
N ALA A 642 -7.90 0.40 -0.04
CA ALA A 642 -7.33 1.28 0.98
C ALA A 642 -6.81 2.58 0.38
N VAL A 643 -6.16 2.53 -0.79
CA VAL A 643 -5.72 3.73 -1.52
C VAL A 643 -6.93 4.56 -1.98
N VAL A 644 -7.98 3.93 -2.53
CA VAL A 644 -9.17 4.64 -2.99
C VAL A 644 -9.97 5.23 -1.82
N GLU A 645 -10.10 4.52 -0.70
CA GLU A 645 -10.74 5.02 0.52
C GLU A 645 -9.96 6.23 1.08
N LYS A 646 -8.63 6.12 1.15
CA LYS A 646 -7.75 7.25 1.52
C LYS A 646 -7.91 8.42 0.55
N ALA A 647 -7.93 8.17 -0.76
CA ALA A 647 -8.12 9.21 -1.78
C ALA A 647 -9.52 9.86 -1.72
N ARG A 648 -10.58 9.10 -1.45
CA ARG A 648 -11.94 9.64 -1.28
C ARG A 648 -12.10 10.45 0.00
N SER A 649 -11.31 10.17 1.03
CA SER A 649 -11.33 10.95 2.26
C SER A 649 -10.76 12.36 2.08
N LEU A 650 -9.85 12.58 1.11
CA LEU A 650 -9.21 13.88 0.86
C LEU A 650 -10.20 14.99 0.44
N PRO A 651 -11.05 14.80 -0.59
CA PRO A 651 -12.08 15.80 -0.94
C PRO A 651 -13.06 16.07 0.19
N ALA A 652 -13.46 15.04 0.95
CA ALA A 652 -14.34 15.21 2.10
C ALA A 652 -13.67 16.02 3.22
N LEU A 653 -12.35 15.85 3.42
CA LEU A 653 -11.55 16.64 4.35
C LEU A 653 -11.44 18.10 3.91
N LEU A 654 -11.21 18.33 2.61
CA LEU A 654 -11.17 19.66 2.00
C LEU A 654 -12.54 20.35 2.05
N LEU A 655 -13.61 19.67 1.64
CA LEU A 655 -14.99 20.18 1.73
C LEU A 655 -15.38 20.46 3.17
N ARG A 656 -15.05 19.58 4.12
CA ARG A 656 -15.31 19.82 5.54
C ARG A 656 -14.57 21.06 6.06
N GLY A 657 -13.33 21.27 5.60
CA GLY A 657 -12.57 22.48 5.89
C GLY A 657 -13.23 23.74 5.34
N ILE A 658 -13.75 23.68 4.11
CA ILE A 658 -14.41 24.81 3.43
C ILE A 658 -15.80 25.12 4.01
N VAL A 659 -16.60 24.09 4.29
CA VAL A 659 -18.03 24.21 4.62
C VAL A 659 -18.27 24.32 6.13
N GLY A 660 -17.24 24.01 6.94
CA GLY A 660 -17.31 24.04 8.40
C GLY A 660 -17.89 22.76 9.00
N THR A 661 -17.45 22.42 10.21
CA THR A 661 -17.77 21.16 10.90
C THR A 661 -19.25 21.00 11.18
N ALA A 662 -19.94 22.05 11.63
CA ALA A 662 -21.37 22.00 11.96
C ALA A 662 -22.25 21.72 10.74
N THR A 663 -21.93 22.34 9.60
CA THR A 663 -22.65 22.15 8.34
C THR A 663 -22.39 20.76 7.76
N TRP A 664 -21.14 20.29 7.83
CA TRP A 664 -20.78 18.94 7.39
C TRP A 664 -21.48 17.85 8.23
N GLU A 665 -21.61 18.05 9.54
CA GLU A 665 -22.33 17.13 10.42
C GLU A 665 -23.82 17.07 10.07
N ARG A 666 -24.47 18.21 9.76
CA ARG A 666 -25.86 18.23 9.27
C ARG A 666 -26.05 17.50 7.94
N VAL A 667 -25.11 17.62 7.00
CA VAL A 667 -25.15 16.87 5.73
C VAL A 667 -25.06 15.37 5.96
N LEU A 668 -24.14 14.94 6.84
CA LEU A 668 -24.00 13.52 7.19
C LEU A 668 -25.21 12.96 7.94
N ASP A 669 -25.82 13.76 8.82
CA ASP A 669 -27.01 13.34 9.55
C ASP A 669 -28.22 13.24 8.61
N ALA A 670 -28.33 14.11 7.60
CA ALA A 670 -29.33 14.00 6.53
C ALA A 670 -29.11 12.74 5.66
N GLU A 671 -27.87 12.42 5.29
CA GLU A 671 -27.54 11.17 4.59
C GLU A 671 -27.86 9.93 5.43
N ARG A 672 -27.60 9.96 6.74
CA ARG A 672 -27.93 8.84 7.63
C ARG A 672 -29.43 8.66 7.78
N ALA A 673 -30.19 9.75 7.89
CA ALA A 673 -31.65 9.71 7.92
C ALA A 673 -32.23 9.14 6.62
N ASP A 674 -31.70 9.55 5.46
CA ASP A 674 -32.15 9.06 4.15
C ASP A 674 -31.80 7.58 3.92
N ASN A 675 -30.67 7.11 4.46
CA ASN A 675 -30.29 5.70 4.41
C ASN A 675 -31.07 4.84 5.42
N ALA A 676 -31.45 5.39 6.57
CA ALA A 676 -32.29 4.71 7.55
C ALA A 676 -33.74 4.55 7.08
N GLY A 677 -34.24 5.44 6.22
CA GLY A 677 -35.56 5.30 5.58
C GLY A 677 -35.60 4.33 4.38
N LYS A 678 -34.44 3.80 3.95
CA LYS A 678 -34.29 2.87 2.81
C LYS A 678 -33.93 1.44 3.23
N LEU A 679 -33.72 1.21 4.53
CA LEU A 679 -33.58 -0.09 5.18
C LEU A 679 -34.89 -0.43 5.86
#